data_AF-A0AAN6JVE6-F1
#
_entry.id   AF-A0AAN6JVE6-F1
#
_cell.length_a   1.000
_cell.length_b   1.000
_cell.length_c   1.000
_cell.angle_alpha   90.00
_cell.angle_beta   90.00
_cell.angle_gamma   90.00
#
_symmetry.space_group_name_H-M   'P 1'
#
loop_
_entity.id
_entity.type
_entity.pdbx_description
1 polymer ?
#
loop_
_entity_poly.entity_id
_entity_poly.type
_entity_poly.pdbx_seq_one_letter_code
_entity_poly.pdbx_strand_id
1 'polypeptide(L)'
;MAPVPTEVAYQASSSTAAVPPKSYPRHAVVVGLGMVGIAFIEKLFNQDIKTEHDEWRVTVIGEEPHIAYNRVGLTQYFGKRSVEDLYLNPLAWYSSHAPGKLAYHTNDLVTDINHQQKQIKTSAGHSFDYDICVIATGSDAALPPYVSKIRFDRIAGAFVYRNIADLDATIGYAESRPIKRAAVVGGGLLGLEAAHALLELDTVQQVVLVERNQWVLSRQLDAEGGRLVLDKVRRMGVEVLLGARVRDLIVSSAEEDEAGKERLKGILLEGVDGGEDTPYDLDMIVFAVGIKPRDDLAKASGIVTAPRGGITVDERLQTSVSDVYAVGECASFKGETFGLIAPGVEMADVLAFNLTLDPMHAPRNMVSPDLSTKLKLMGVDVASFGSYFADKGKFTRAIPGQARAAKKAGAEAVPPPEVKALTYRDPFSDVYKKYLFTADGKYLVGGMMVGDVKDFVKLVGMVNKAKPLEMPPSELILGAKKEGEDEGADLDDDAQICSCHNVKKGDVVQCVKDGVRSIGDIKSMTKCGTGCGGCMPLTTSIFNKAMADCGAEVSNNLCPHFAYTRQELFTVIKFRKLKTFTDVMNSAGSAQNSLGCEVCRPAVGSILSSLWNELIMKQELRQTQDTNDRSLANMQRDGTYSVVPRLPAGEITPAKLKAIGEVADEYGLYTKITGGQRIDMFGAKKQDLPKIWERLVDAGMETGLAYGKSLRTVKSCVGSTWCRYGVGDSVGFAVELEERYKMVRSPHKIKGGVSGCVRECAEAQSKDFGLIATTKGWAVYLGGNGGAKPRHAELIAMDVTRAEAIKILDRFMIYYLRSADKLERTARWIERLPGGLKTLKEVIIDDKLGICDDLEREMQELIGTFECEWTEVVKNKDRHKMFRQFVNTDETQTHAEAIEQRGQRRPADWPVDTSPLKFSPSDIAENAKWEWRPMCKLSDLSPSETAPTSAVVKYSDTQIAIWNLPGKGLRAAQNMCPHRRAFVLAEGLVGENENGPYVSCPLHKRNYQLDTKSPSGGGSCSDPDYSILTFEAKAEEGVVYLLLPPTDALDAVLSTTKWMIRKAEEESEALVGGKSGVEIAGPTDAVQKEARDDKLSEAGLPLQEQKKAGCGESNLEW
;
A
#
# COMPACT_ATOMS: atom_id res chain seq x y z
N MET A 1 4.96 49.21 -12.33
CA MET A 1 5.64 48.36 -13.34
C MET A 1 5.25 48.84 -14.74
N ALA A 2 6.12 48.67 -15.74
CA ALA A 2 5.79 49.02 -17.12
C ALA A 2 4.76 48.01 -17.69
N PRO A 3 3.77 48.46 -18.49
CA PRO A 3 2.81 47.56 -19.15
C PRO A 3 3.53 46.57 -20.05
N VAL A 4 3.03 45.33 -20.13
CA VAL A 4 3.55 44.35 -21.10
C VAL A 4 3.21 44.88 -22.50
N PRO A 5 4.20 45.14 -23.38
CA PRO A 5 3.92 45.66 -24.71
C PRO A 5 3.01 44.71 -25.48
N THR A 6 1.93 45.24 -26.06
CA THR A 6 1.14 44.56 -27.07
C THR A 6 2.05 44.15 -28.22
N GLU A 7 2.01 42.89 -28.66
CA GLU A 7 2.75 42.49 -29.86
C GLU A 7 2.14 43.18 -31.09
N VAL A 8 2.71 44.34 -31.47
CA VAL A 8 2.68 44.79 -32.86
C VAL A 8 3.83 44.08 -33.54
N ALA A 9 3.49 43.02 -34.30
CA ALA A 9 4.37 42.22 -35.17
C ALA A 9 5.86 42.58 -35.08
N TYR A 10 6.60 41.86 -34.22
CA TYR A 10 8.04 42.02 -34.07
C TYR A 10 8.71 41.71 -35.42
N GLN A 11 9.11 42.74 -36.17
CA GLN A 11 9.97 42.59 -37.34
C GLN A 11 11.37 42.19 -36.86
N ALA A 12 11.59 40.89 -36.71
CA ALA A 12 12.92 40.34 -36.45
C ALA A 12 13.78 40.48 -37.72
N SER A 13 14.72 41.41 -37.70
CA SER A 13 15.87 41.41 -38.59
C SER A 13 16.82 40.28 -38.17
N SER A 14 16.84 39.16 -38.89
CA SER A 14 18.06 38.40 -39.21
C SER A 14 17.73 37.12 -39.98
N SER A 15 18.64 36.79 -40.89
CA SER A 15 18.53 35.83 -41.99
C SER A 15 18.32 34.37 -41.55
N THR A 16 17.14 33.82 -41.80
CA THR A 16 16.95 32.40 -42.12
C THR A 16 15.81 32.26 -43.12
N ALA A 17 15.88 31.30 -44.04
CA ALA A 17 14.97 31.15 -45.17
C ALA A 17 13.50 31.10 -44.74
N ALA A 18 12.69 32.04 -45.23
CA ALA A 18 11.30 32.21 -44.86
C ALA A 18 10.44 31.05 -45.39
N VAL A 19 9.95 30.21 -44.47
CA VAL A 19 8.77 29.37 -44.70
C VAL A 19 7.58 30.31 -44.88
N PRO A 20 6.74 30.16 -45.92
CA PRO A 20 5.57 31.01 -46.09
C PRO A 20 4.66 30.92 -44.85
N PRO A 21 4.13 32.04 -44.34
CA PRO A 21 3.31 32.03 -43.13
C PRO A 21 2.08 31.15 -43.37
N LYS A 22 1.90 30.15 -42.51
CA LYS A 22 0.75 29.24 -42.54
C LYS A 22 -0.53 30.07 -42.37
N SER A 23 -1.46 29.97 -43.32
CA SER A 23 -2.76 30.64 -43.22
C SER A 23 -3.71 29.82 -42.36
N TYR A 24 -4.26 30.40 -41.29
CA TYR A 24 -5.25 29.76 -40.43
C TYR A 24 -6.67 30.15 -40.90
N PRO A 25 -7.49 29.19 -41.38
CA PRO A 25 -8.81 29.48 -41.94
C PRO A 25 -9.87 29.88 -40.91
N ARG A 26 -9.64 29.69 -39.60
CA ARG A 26 -10.59 30.04 -38.54
C ARG A 26 -10.00 31.01 -37.53
N HIS A 27 -10.74 32.06 -37.19
CA HIS A 27 -10.33 33.08 -36.22
C HIS A 27 -11.28 33.15 -35.04
N ALA A 28 -10.76 32.84 -33.85
CA ALA A 28 -11.45 33.08 -32.59
C ALA A 28 -10.96 34.38 -31.93
N VAL A 29 -11.89 35.23 -31.49
CA VAL A 29 -11.58 36.37 -30.62
C VAL A 29 -12.07 36.08 -29.21
N VAL A 30 -11.16 36.14 -28.24
CA VAL A 30 -11.43 35.89 -26.82
C VAL A 30 -11.44 37.22 -26.08
N VAL A 31 -12.58 37.57 -25.48
CA VAL A 31 -12.77 38.79 -24.71
C VAL A 31 -12.54 38.50 -23.23
N GLY A 32 -11.36 38.82 -22.73
CA GLY A 32 -10.93 38.59 -21.35
C GLY A 32 -9.71 37.67 -21.26
N LEU A 33 -8.56 38.21 -20.84
CA LEU A 33 -7.31 37.47 -20.63
C LEU A 33 -7.16 37.00 -19.16
N GLY A 34 -8.23 36.43 -18.61
CA GLY A 34 -8.22 35.84 -17.27
C GLY A 34 -7.81 34.37 -17.25
N MET A 35 -7.83 33.74 -16.06
CA MET A 35 -7.47 32.32 -15.88
C MET A 35 -8.30 31.36 -16.76
N VAL A 36 -9.59 31.65 -16.96
CA VAL A 36 -10.46 30.83 -17.83
C VAL A 36 -10.24 31.13 -19.31
N GLY A 37 -9.99 32.39 -19.67
CA GLY A 37 -9.69 32.79 -21.05
C GLY A 37 -8.43 32.10 -21.57
N ILE A 38 -7.33 32.14 -20.80
CA ILE A 38 -6.09 31.44 -21.19
C ILE A 38 -6.27 29.92 -21.22
N ALA A 39 -7.01 29.33 -20.27
CA ALA A 39 -7.30 27.90 -20.26
C ALA A 39 -8.10 27.46 -21.50
N PHE A 40 -9.03 28.28 -21.99
CA PHE A 40 -9.72 28.03 -23.24
C PHE A 40 -8.76 28.01 -24.44
N ILE A 41 -7.84 28.98 -24.52
CA ILE A 41 -6.84 29.08 -25.59
C ILE A 41 -5.94 27.83 -25.61
N GLU A 42 -5.39 27.45 -24.46
CA GLU A 42 -4.57 26.25 -24.32
C GLU A 42 -5.30 24.99 -24.76
N LYS A 43 -6.56 24.84 -24.32
CA LYS A 43 -7.38 23.68 -24.66
C LYS A 43 -7.73 23.65 -26.14
N LEU A 44 -8.08 24.78 -26.73
CA LEU A 44 -8.39 24.92 -28.15
C LEU A 44 -7.19 24.48 -28.99
N PHE A 45 -6.00 25.05 -28.75
CA PHE A 45 -4.79 24.68 -29.49
C PHE A 45 -4.40 23.22 -29.27
N ASN A 46 -4.50 22.70 -28.05
CA ASN A 46 -4.19 21.30 -27.77
C ASN A 46 -5.13 20.34 -28.50
N GLN A 47 -6.41 20.67 -28.64
CA GLN A 47 -7.36 19.83 -29.37
C GLN A 47 -7.16 19.96 -30.89
N ASP A 48 -6.97 21.17 -31.40
CA ASP A 48 -6.74 21.47 -32.82
C ASP A 48 -5.49 20.78 -33.39
N ILE A 49 -4.42 20.69 -32.57
CA ILE A 49 -3.22 19.92 -32.91
C ILE A 49 -3.50 18.41 -32.87
N LYS A 50 -4.27 17.94 -31.88
CA LYS A 50 -4.60 16.50 -31.73
C LYS A 50 -5.48 15.97 -32.86
N THR A 51 -6.32 16.82 -33.44
CA THR A 51 -7.14 16.46 -34.61
C THR A 51 -6.38 16.62 -35.92
N GLU A 52 -5.09 17.01 -35.88
CA GLU A 52 -4.23 17.25 -37.06
C GLU A 52 -4.75 18.31 -38.04
N HIS A 53 -5.71 19.15 -37.60
CA HIS A 53 -6.29 20.21 -38.43
C HIS A 53 -5.38 21.44 -38.45
N ASP A 54 -4.96 21.90 -37.26
CA ASP A 54 -4.14 23.09 -37.06
C ASP A 54 -4.69 24.32 -37.83
N GLU A 55 -6.00 24.56 -37.65
CA GLU A 55 -6.82 25.52 -38.41
C GLU A 55 -7.07 26.85 -37.68
N TRP A 56 -6.84 26.91 -36.37
CA TRP A 56 -7.27 28.05 -35.54
C TRP A 56 -6.15 29.06 -35.29
N ARG A 57 -6.49 30.34 -35.50
CA ARG A 57 -5.79 31.48 -34.88
C ARG A 57 -6.65 32.16 -33.82
N VAL A 58 -6.01 32.69 -32.79
CA VAL A 58 -6.69 33.36 -31.67
C VAL A 58 -6.16 34.77 -31.47
N THR A 59 -7.07 35.73 -31.29
CA THR A 59 -6.77 37.05 -30.73
C THR A 59 -7.44 37.17 -29.37
N VAL A 60 -6.67 37.42 -28.32
CA VAL A 60 -7.21 37.64 -26.97
C VAL A 60 -7.05 39.10 -26.56
N ILE A 61 -8.13 39.69 -26.04
CA ILE A 61 -8.17 41.11 -25.67
C ILE A 61 -8.50 41.20 -24.17
N GLY A 62 -7.66 41.89 -23.41
CA GLY A 62 -7.81 42.10 -21.98
C GLY A 62 -7.73 43.58 -21.61
N GLU A 63 -8.60 44.01 -20.69
CA GLU A 63 -8.60 45.38 -20.17
C GLU A 63 -7.41 45.67 -19.25
N GLU A 64 -6.87 44.64 -18.59
CA GLU A 64 -5.77 44.79 -17.65
C GLU A 64 -4.43 44.91 -18.41
N PRO A 65 -3.45 45.65 -17.88
CA PRO A 65 -2.14 45.84 -18.53
C PRO A 65 -1.21 44.62 -18.43
N HIS A 66 -1.74 43.47 -17.99
CA HIS A 66 -1.00 42.25 -17.69
C HIS A 66 -1.49 41.08 -18.56
N ILE A 67 -0.59 40.15 -18.86
CA ILE A 67 -0.96 38.83 -19.38
C ILE A 67 -1.65 37.98 -18.30
N ALA A 68 -2.18 36.81 -18.67
CA ALA A 68 -2.96 35.98 -17.76
C ALA A 68 -2.15 35.55 -16.53
N TYR A 69 -2.67 35.86 -15.34
CA TYR A 69 -2.01 35.59 -14.06
C TYR A 69 -2.97 34.91 -13.07
N ASN A 70 -2.40 34.32 -12.01
CA ASN A 70 -3.11 33.57 -11.00
C ASN A 70 -3.82 34.48 -9.99
N ARG A 71 -5.08 34.80 -10.28
CA ARG A 71 -5.94 35.61 -9.40
C ARG A 71 -6.31 34.92 -8.07
N VAL A 72 -6.21 33.59 -7.99
CA VAL A 72 -6.45 32.86 -6.73
C VAL A 72 -5.28 33.05 -5.75
N GLY A 73 -4.08 33.32 -6.26
CA GLY A 73 -2.86 33.51 -5.47
C GLY A 73 -2.51 34.96 -5.15
N LEU A 74 -3.46 35.90 -5.21
CA LEU A 74 -3.20 37.34 -5.06
C LEU A 74 -2.53 37.74 -3.74
N THR A 75 -2.70 36.97 -2.67
CA THR A 75 -2.00 37.22 -1.40
C THR A 75 -0.48 37.16 -1.54
N GLN A 76 0.05 36.35 -2.46
CA GLN A 76 1.49 36.26 -2.72
C GLN A 76 2.08 37.57 -3.26
N TYR A 77 1.24 38.43 -3.86
CA TYR A 77 1.66 39.73 -4.36
C TYR A 77 2.06 40.70 -3.24
N PHE A 78 1.44 40.63 -2.06
CA PHE A 78 1.74 41.54 -0.95
C PHE A 78 3.18 41.40 -0.46
N GLY A 79 3.68 40.17 -0.34
CA GLY A 79 5.05 39.92 0.14
C GLY A 79 6.15 40.23 -0.88
N LYS A 80 5.93 39.95 -2.17
CA LYS A 80 6.98 40.03 -3.20
C LYS A 80 6.85 41.18 -4.20
N ARG A 81 5.63 41.72 -4.37
CA ARG A 81 5.28 42.73 -5.39
C ARG A 81 5.72 42.38 -6.81
N SER A 82 5.69 41.09 -7.17
CA SER A 82 5.97 40.62 -8.53
C SER A 82 4.71 40.05 -9.16
N VAL A 83 4.29 40.65 -10.28
CA VAL A 83 3.19 40.12 -11.10
C VAL A 83 3.71 38.94 -11.94
N GLU A 84 4.99 38.94 -12.30
CA GLU A 84 5.64 37.89 -13.09
C GLU A 84 5.59 36.54 -12.38
N ASP A 85 5.78 36.53 -11.05
CA ASP A 85 5.64 35.34 -10.20
C ASP A 85 4.21 34.75 -10.22
N LEU A 86 3.22 35.54 -10.63
CA LEU A 86 1.82 35.11 -10.74
C LEU A 86 1.43 34.69 -12.16
N TYR A 87 2.27 34.88 -13.19
CA TYR A 87 1.90 34.52 -14.56
C TYR A 87 1.59 33.04 -14.70
N LEU A 88 0.47 32.73 -15.38
CA LEU A 88 0.05 31.34 -15.62
C LEU A 88 0.91 30.64 -16.66
N ASN A 89 1.43 31.41 -17.61
CA ASN A 89 2.42 30.97 -18.58
C ASN A 89 3.57 31.99 -18.64
N PRO A 90 4.82 31.53 -18.84
CA PRO A 90 5.93 32.45 -19.04
C PRO A 90 5.73 33.24 -20.35
N LEU A 91 6.28 34.45 -20.43
CA LEU A 91 6.21 35.28 -21.65
C LEU A 91 6.68 34.52 -22.91
N ALA A 92 7.71 33.69 -22.78
CA ALA A 92 8.22 32.84 -23.86
C ALA A 92 7.17 31.86 -24.43
N TRP A 93 6.17 31.45 -23.65
CA TRP A 93 5.09 30.59 -24.15
C TRP A 93 4.24 31.32 -25.20
N TYR A 94 3.93 32.60 -24.99
CA TYR A 94 3.14 33.39 -25.93
C TYR A 94 3.87 33.50 -27.28
N SER A 95 5.17 33.83 -27.26
CA SER A 95 6.00 33.93 -28.46
C SER A 95 6.45 32.58 -29.04
N SER A 96 6.21 31.45 -28.37
CA SER A 96 6.57 30.11 -28.86
C SER A 96 5.63 29.58 -29.96
N HIS A 97 4.46 30.20 -30.12
CA HIS A 97 3.51 29.81 -31.14
C HIS A 97 3.96 30.26 -32.54
N ALA A 98 3.56 29.53 -33.56
CA ALA A 98 3.85 29.91 -34.94
C ALA A 98 3.32 31.33 -35.24
N PRO A 99 4.05 32.15 -36.03
CA PRO A 99 3.65 33.52 -36.34
C PRO A 99 2.18 33.62 -36.80
N GLY A 100 1.42 34.53 -36.19
CA GLY A 100 0.00 34.75 -36.49
C GLY A 100 -0.99 33.78 -35.83
N LYS A 101 -0.52 32.78 -35.06
CA LYS A 101 -1.39 31.80 -34.39
C LYS A 101 -2.03 32.35 -33.11
N LEU A 102 -1.28 33.06 -32.28
CA LEU A 102 -1.78 33.71 -31.06
C LEU A 102 -1.35 35.18 -31.06
N ALA A 103 -2.31 36.07 -30.86
CA ALA A 103 -2.07 37.49 -30.61
C ALA A 103 -2.78 37.90 -29.32
N TYR A 104 -2.14 38.75 -28.50
CA TYR A 104 -2.73 39.29 -27.28
C TYR A 104 -2.68 40.81 -27.27
N HIS A 105 -3.76 41.43 -26.81
CA HIS A 105 -3.91 42.87 -26.62
C HIS A 105 -4.27 43.12 -25.16
N THR A 106 -3.39 43.78 -24.42
CA THR A 106 -3.60 44.19 -23.02
C THR A 106 -3.93 45.67 -22.95
N ASN A 107 -4.44 46.13 -21.81
CA ASN A 107 -4.80 47.53 -21.58
C ASN A 107 -5.82 48.09 -22.60
N ASP A 108 -6.73 47.25 -23.10
CA ASP A 108 -7.75 47.67 -24.05
C ASP A 108 -9.10 47.01 -23.73
N LEU A 109 -10.05 47.81 -23.25
CA LEU A 109 -11.38 47.33 -22.87
C LEU A 109 -12.24 47.13 -24.12
N VAL A 110 -12.83 45.94 -24.26
CA VAL A 110 -13.87 45.70 -25.27
C VAL A 110 -15.17 46.37 -24.83
N THR A 111 -15.72 47.24 -25.68
CA THR A 111 -16.91 48.05 -25.36
C THR A 111 -18.16 47.60 -26.10
N ASP A 112 -18.03 46.95 -27.26
CA ASP A 112 -19.16 46.55 -28.11
C ASP A 112 -18.85 45.31 -28.95
N ILE A 113 -19.83 44.42 -29.12
CA ILE A 113 -19.80 43.27 -30.02
C ILE A 113 -20.89 43.45 -31.09
N ASN A 114 -20.49 43.84 -32.29
CA ASN A 114 -21.37 43.89 -33.45
C ASN A 114 -21.47 42.51 -34.09
N HIS A 115 -22.44 41.72 -33.61
CA HIS A 115 -22.69 40.36 -34.09
C HIS A 115 -23.23 40.27 -35.52
N GLN A 116 -23.81 41.35 -36.08
CA GLN A 116 -24.26 41.35 -37.48
C GLN A 116 -23.09 41.48 -38.45
N GLN A 117 -22.06 42.25 -38.07
CA GLN A 117 -20.83 42.42 -38.84
C GLN A 117 -19.70 41.46 -38.41
N LYS A 118 -19.94 40.65 -37.38
CA LYS A 118 -18.94 39.80 -36.70
C LYS A 118 -17.65 40.56 -36.35
N GLN A 119 -17.82 41.69 -35.66
CA GLN A 119 -16.72 42.58 -35.31
C GLN A 119 -16.79 43.04 -33.85
N ILE A 120 -15.64 43.16 -33.20
CA ILE A 120 -15.49 43.66 -31.83
C ILE A 120 -14.81 45.02 -31.85
N LYS A 121 -15.30 45.96 -31.04
CA LYS A 121 -14.72 47.29 -30.85
C LYS A 121 -14.18 47.49 -29.45
N THR A 122 -13.07 48.20 -29.36
CA THR A 122 -12.40 48.49 -28.09
C THR A 122 -12.38 49.98 -27.75
N SER A 123 -12.09 50.29 -26.48
CA SER A 123 -11.98 51.65 -25.96
C SER A 123 -10.84 52.46 -26.61
N ALA A 124 -9.78 51.80 -27.08
CA ALA A 124 -8.70 52.44 -27.83
C ALA A 124 -9.08 52.74 -29.30
N GLY A 125 -10.29 52.36 -29.74
CA GLY A 125 -10.77 52.54 -31.11
C GLY A 125 -10.31 51.45 -32.08
N HIS A 126 -9.76 50.34 -31.58
CA HIS A 126 -9.42 49.19 -32.42
C HIS A 126 -10.66 48.37 -32.77
N SER A 127 -10.55 47.67 -33.91
CA SER A 127 -11.61 46.82 -34.44
C SER A 127 -11.04 45.47 -34.84
N PHE A 128 -11.69 44.39 -34.42
CA PHE A 128 -11.26 43.02 -34.67
C PHE A 128 -12.42 42.19 -35.24
N ASP A 129 -12.24 41.66 -36.44
CA ASP A 129 -13.19 40.71 -37.04
C ASP A 129 -13.03 39.34 -36.37
N TYR A 130 -14.08 38.51 -36.38
CA TYR A 130 -14.04 37.17 -35.81
C TYR A 130 -14.92 36.18 -36.58
N ASP A 131 -14.55 34.90 -36.58
CA ASP A 131 -15.47 33.82 -36.95
C ASP A 131 -16.28 33.36 -35.74
N ILE A 132 -15.59 33.22 -34.59
CA ILE A 132 -16.15 32.89 -33.28
C ILE A 132 -15.71 33.93 -32.23
N CYS A 133 -16.65 34.39 -31.41
CA CYS A 133 -16.37 35.25 -30.26
C CYS A 133 -16.62 34.48 -28.95
N VAL A 134 -15.65 34.51 -28.04
CA VAL A 134 -15.74 33.87 -26.71
C VAL A 134 -15.59 34.92 -25.63
N ILE A 135 -16.67 35.15 -24.89
CA ILE A 135 -16.70 36.10 -23.77
C ILE A 135 -16.22 35.39 -22.50
N ALA A 136 -15.09 35.85 -21.96
CA ALA A 136 -14.43 35.34 -20.75
C ALA A 136 -14.11 36.49 -19.77
N THR A 137 -15.00 37.48 -19.68
CA THR A 137 -14.84 38.73 -18.90
C THR A 137 -14.83 38.53 -17.39
N GLY A 138 -15.17 37.33 -16.91
CA GLY A 138 -15.12 36.98 -15.49
C GLY A 138 -16.14 37.75 -14.64
N SER A 139 -15.67 38.31 -13.53
CA SER A 139 -16.49 39.00 -12.53
C SER A 139 -15.78 40.19 -11.90
N ASP A 140 -16.57 41.13 -11.38
CA ASP A 140 -16.13 42.30 -10.62
C ASP A 140 -16.36 42.08 -9.11
N ALA A 141 -15.67 42.85 -8.26
CA ALA A 141 -15.92 42.84 -6.82
C ALA A 141 -17.32 43.40 -6.50
N ALA A 142 -18.10 42.68 -5.69
CA ALA A 142 -19.39 43.18 -5.25
C ALA A 142 -19.20 44.26 -4.17
N LEU A 143 -19.96 45.34 -4.29
CA LEU A 143 -20.12 46.34 -3.23
C LEU A 143 -21.42 46.07 -2.45
N PRO A 144 -21.44 46.37 -1.14
CA PRO A 144 -22.67 46.28 -0.36
C PRO A 144 -23.77 47.21 -0.92
N PRO A 145 -25.06 46.86 -0.81
CA PRO A 145 -26.15 47.65 -1.39
C PRO A 145 -26.24 49.11 -0.91
N TYR A 146 -25.71 49.42 0.27
CA TYR A 146 -25.70 50.77 0.84
C TYR A 146 -24.55 51.65 0.32
N VAL A 147 -23.61 51.11 -0.46
CA VAL A 147 -22.51 51.85 -1.10
C VAL A 147 -22.62 51.73 -2.62
N SER A 148 -22.97 52.83 -3.29
CA SER A 148 -22.92 52.89 -4.76
C SER A 148 -21.48 52.99 -5.25
N LYS A 149 -21.21 52.55 -6.49
CA LYS A 149 -19.87 52.63 -7.10
C LYS A 149 -19.33 54.07 -7.14
N ILE A 150 -20.18 55.04 -7.51
CA ILE A 150 -19.83 56.47 -7.52
C ILE A 150 -19.42 56.96 -6.13
N ARG A 151 -20.14 56.54 -5.08
CA ARG A 151 -19.81 56.91 -3.70
C ARG A 151 -18.49 56.24 -3.28
N PHE A 152 -18.31 54.96 -3.60
CA PHE A 152 -17.08 54.22 -3.31
C PHE A 152 -15.85 54.89 -3.92
N ASP A 153 -15.90 55.28 -5.20
CA ASP A 153 -14.76 55.86 -5.90
C ASP A 153 -14.35 57.26 -5.36
N ARG A 154 -15.27 57.95 -4.65
CA ARG A 154 -15.06 59.26 -4.00
C ARG A 154 -14.48 59.18 -2.58
N ILE A 155 -14.34 57.99 -2.00
CA ILE A 155 -13.88 57.82 -0.62
C ILE A 155 -12.42 57.39 -0.61
N ALA A 156 -11.56 58.22 -0.02
CA ALA A 156 -10.19 57.86 0.31
C ALA A 156 -10.17 56.89 1.49
N GLY A 157 -9.65 55.69 1.26
CA GLY A 157 -9.57 54.63 2.27
C GLY A 157 -10.52 53.47 2.08
N ALA A 158 -11.34 53.47 1.03
CA ALA A 158 -12.19 52.35 0.66
C ALA A 158 -11.62 51.58 -0.53
N PHE A 159 -11.47 50.26 -0.39
CA PHE A 159 -10.86 49.38 -1.38
C PHE A 159 -11.69 48.10 -1.59
N VAL A 160 -11.36 47.36 -2.63
CA VAL A 160 -11.86 45.99 -2.90
C VAL A 160 -10.66 45.06 -3.08
N TYR A 161 -10.89 43.76 -3.09
CA TYR A 161 -9.83 42.76 -3.27
C TYR A 161 -10.12 41.89 -4.49
N ARG A 162 -9.62 42.29 -5.68
CA ARG A 162 -9.92 41.58 -6.94
C ARG A 162 -8.80 41.50 -7.96
N ASN A 163 -8.08 42.58 -8.25
CA ASN A 163 -7.02 42.61 -9.27
C ASN A 163 -5.74 43.30 -8.76
N ILE A 164 -4.67 43.31 -9.58
CA ILE A 164 -3.38 43.90 -9.19
C ILE A 164 -3.51 45.40 -8.90
N ALA A 165 -4.28 46.14 -9.70
CA ALA A 165 -4.50 47.57 -9.49
C ALA A 165 -5.20 47.87 -8.15
N ASP A 166 -6.16 47.03 -7.74
CA ASP A 166 -6.82 47.15 -6.44
C ASP A 166 -5.83 46.92 -5.29
N LEU A 167 -4.92 45.95 -5.45
CA LEU A 167 -3.90 45.62 -4.47
C LEU A 167 -2.84 46.74 -4.37
N ASP A 168 -2.37 47.25 -5.50
CA ASP A 168 -1.45 48.39 -5.54
C ASP A 168 -2.07 49.64 -4.88
N ALA A 169 -3.35 49.91 -5.12
CA ALA A 169 -4.06 51.02 -4.47
C ALA A 169 -4.19 50.82 -2.95
N THR A 170 -4.50 49.59 -2.53
CA THR A 170 -4.61 49.19 -1.12
C THR A 170 -3.27 49.37 -0.40
N ILE A 171 -2.19 48.83 -0.97
CA ILE A 171 -0.83 48.91 -0.44
C ILE A 171 -0.34 50.36 -0.43
N GLY A 172 -0.45 51.07 -1.56
CA GLY A 172 0.02 52.45 -1.66
C GLY A 172 -0.65 53.39 -0.66
N TYR A 173 -1.94 53.20 -0.40
CA TYR A 173 -2.64 53.95 0.64
C TYR A 173 -2.12 53.61 2.05
N ALA A 174 -1.98 52.33 2.36
CA ALA A 174 -1.45 51.88 3.64
C ALA A 174 0.01 52.30 3.87
N GLU A 175 0.82 52.45 2.82
CA GLU A 175 2.20 52.92 2.92
C GLU A 175 2.32 54.45 3.03
N SER A 176 1.33 55.18 2.48
CA SER A 176 1.33 56.65 2.53
C SER A 176 1.19 57.23 3.94
N ARG A 177 0.72 56.43 4.91
CA ARG A 177 0.44 56.85 6.29
C ARG A 177 0.24 55.66 7.23
N PRO A 178 0.46 55.81 8.54
CA PRO A 178 0.12 54.77 9.52
C PRO A 178 -1.39 54.54 9.57
N ILE A 179 -1.80 53.27 9.59
CA ILE A 179 -3.18 52.83 9.68
C ILE A 179 -3.40 52.21 11.07
N LYS A 180 -4.21 52.86 11.92
CA LYS A 180 -4.47 52.33 13.28
C LYS A 180 -5.38 51.11 13.21
N ARG A 181 -6.43 51.18 12.39
CA ARG A 181 -7.36 50.07 12.18
C ARG A 181 -7.79 49.97 10.71
N ALA A 182 -7.62 48.79 10.14
CA ALA A 182 -8.12 48.44 8.81
C ALA A 182 -9.21 47.37 8.91
N ALA A 183 -10.41 47.66 8.39
CA ALA A 183 -11.50 46.70 8.37
C ALA A 183 -11.55 45.91 7.06
N VAL A 184 -11.87 44.62 7.15
CA VAL A 184 -12.28 43.80 6.01
C VAL A 184 -13.72 43.38 6.21
N VAL A 185 -14.59 43.72 5.26
CA VAL A 185 -16.02 43.38 5.34
C VAL A 185 -16.29 42.11 4.52
N GLY A 186 -16.65 41.04 5.23
CA GLY A 186 -16.95 39.72 4.71
C GLY A 186 -15.95 38.65 5.20
N GLY A 187 -16.43 37.64 5.93
CA GLY A 187 -15.65 36.50 6.42
C GLY A 187 -15.66 35.31 5.45
N GLY A 188 -15.74 35.58 4.14
CA GLY A 188 -15.58 34.58 3.09
C GLY A 188 -14.11 34.33 2.75
N LEU A 189 -13.85 33.52 1.72
CA LEU A 189 -12.49 33.20 1.24
C LEU A 189 -11.65 34.46 1.00
N LEU A 190 -12.15 35.35 0.12
CA LEU A 190 -11.43 36.57 -0.25
C LEU A 190 -11.24 37.52 0.93
N GLY A 191 -12.16 37.54 1.88
CA GLY A 191 -12.03 38.43 3.04
C GLY A 191 -11.01 37.94 4.06
N LEU A 192 -10.89 36.62 4.25
CA LEU A 192 -9.82 36.06 5.06
C LEU A 192 -8.44 36.28 4.42
N GLU A 193 -8.33 36.09 3.11
CA GLU A 193 -7.12 36.40 2.35
C GLU A 193 -6.76 37.90 2.40
N ALA A 194 -7.76 38.79 2.24
CA ALA A 194 -7.56 40.23 2.37
C ALA A 194 -7.14 40.64 3.80
N ALA A 195 -7.73 40.04 4.84
CA ALA A 195 -7.36 40.30 6.23
C ALA A 195 -5.91 39.86 6.50
N HIS A 196 -5.51 38.70 5.96
CA HIS A 196 -4.13 38.23 6.06
C HIS A 196 -3.16 39.15 5.33
N ALA A 197 -3.49 39.58 4.11
CA ALA A 197 -2.67 40.52 3.33
C ALA A 197 -2.44 41.84 4.08
N LEU A 198 -3.48 42.38 4.74
CA LEU A 198 -3.35 43.60 5.53
C LEU A 198 -2.50 43.40 6.78
N LEU A 199 -2.51 42.21 7.40
CA LEU A 199 -1.64 41.90 8.54
C LEU A 199 -0.15 41.87 8.17
N GLU A 200 0.19 41.58 6.92
CA GLU A 200 1.58 41.57 6.44
C GLU A 200 2.13 42.97 6.15
N LEU A 201 1.30 44.01 6.24
CA LEU A 201 1.73 45.40 6.06
C LEU A 201 2.12 46.00 7.41
N ASP A 202 3.41 46.29 7.59
CA ASP A 202 3.96 46.87 8.83
C ASP A 202 3.33 48.22 9.24
N THR A 203 2.68 48.92 8.30
CA THR A 203 2.00 50.20 8.55
C THR A 203 0.59 50.04 9.13
N VAL A 204 0.03 48.82 9.13
CA VAL A 204 -1.29 48.50 9.66
C VAL A 204 -1.16 47.93 11.07
N GLN A 205 -1.61 48.68 12.08
CA GLN A 205 -1.46 48.29 13.48
C GLN A 205 -2.46 47.21 13.92
N GLN A 206 -3.69 47.26 13.40
CA GLN A 206 -4.76 46.32 13.76
C GLN A 206 -5.66 46.05 12.56
N VAL A 207 -5.91 44.76 12.29
CA VAL A 207 -6.89 44.32 11.29
C VAL A 207 -8.16 43.86 11.98
N VAL A 208 -9.32 44.27 11.44
CA VAL A 208 -10.65 43.94 11.94
C VAL A 208 -11.45 43.25 10.85
N LEU A 209 -11.88 42.01 11.07
CA LEU A 209 -12.77 41.29 10.16
C LEU A 209 -14.22 41.45 10.61
N VAL A 210 -15.07 41.98 9.73
CA VAL A 210 -16.51 42.17 9.98
C VAL A 210 -17.30 41.11 9.22
N GLU A 211 -17.99 40.23 9.94
CA GLU A 211 -18.80 39.17 9.37
C GLU A 211 -20.22 39.20 9.95
N ARG A 212 -21.22 39.23 9.07
CA ARG A 212 -22.64 39.27 9.44
C ARG A 212 -23.17 37.95 9.98
N ASN A 213 -22.51 36.83 9.66
CA ASN A 213 -22.82 35.50 10.14
C ASN A 213 -22.16 35.23 11.49
N GLN A 214 -22.56 34.13 12.14
CA GLN A 214 -22.03 33.70 13.43
C GLN A 214 -20.68 32.96 13.33
N TRP A 215 -20.20 32.69 12.11
CA TRP A 215 -18.88 32.11 11.84
C TRP A 215 -18.41 32.46 10.42
N VAL A 216 -17.11 32.33 10.18
CA VAL A 216 -16.47 32.56 8.87
C VAL A 216 -16.64 31.35 7.94
N LEU A 217 -16.51 31.55 6.62
CA LEU A 217 -16.68 30.50 5.60
C LEU A 217 -18.04 29.78 5.67
N SER A 218 -19.11 30.50 6.03
CA SER A 218 -20.45 29.94 6.23
C SER A 218 -21.10 29.29 4.99
N ARG A 219 -20.52 29.50 3.80
CA ARG A 219 -20.92 28.85 2.54
C ARG A 219 -20.24 27.50 2.31
N GLN A 220 -19.16 27.20 3.03
CA GLN A 220 -18.36 25.98 2.88
C GLN A 220 -18.39 25.12 4.14
N LEU A 221 -18.45 25.74 5.32
CA LEU A 221 -18.36 25.09 6.63
C LEU A 221 -19.63 25.30 7.46
N ASP A 222 -19.91 24.34 8.33
CA ASP A 222 -20.83 24.53 9.43
C ASP A 222 -20.20 25.28 10.61
N ALA A 223 -20.97 25.47 11.68
CA ALA A 223 -20.57 26.30 12.81
C ALA A 223 -19.33 25.76 13.54
N GLU A 224 -19.18 24.43 13.65
CA GLU A 224 -18.04 23.81 14.32
C GLU A 224 -16.75 23.99 13.50
N GLY A 225 -16.81 23.65 12.20
CA GLY A 225 -15.67 23.87 11.30
C GLY A 225 -15.29 25.35 11.21
N GLY A 226 -16.28 26.24 11.08
CA GLY A 226 -16.06 27.68 10.99
C GLY A 226 -15.48 28.30 12.27
N ARG A 227 -15.85 27.78 13.44
CA ARG A 227 -15.30 28.23 14.73
C ARG A 227 -13.84 27.83 14.89
N LEU A 228 -13.43 26.66 14.39
CA LEU A 228 -12.03 26.26 14.39
C LEU A 228 -11.16 27.21 13.54
N VAL A 229 -11.68 27.62 12.37
CA VAL A 229 -11.02 28.64 11.53
C VAL A 229 -10.97 29.99 12.23
N LEU A 230 -12.07 30.42 12.86
CA LEU A 230 -12.16 31.65 13.63
C LEU A 230 -11.12 31.72 14.75
N ASP A 231 -10.94 30.64 15.52
CA ASP A 231 -9.98 30.58 16.61
C ASP A 231 -8.53 30.71 16.11
N LYS A 232 -8.24 30.21 14.90
CA LYS A 232 -6.94 30.44 14.24
C LYS A 232 -6.76 31.88 13.77
N VAL A 233 -7.78 32.46 13.12
CA VAL A 233 -7.78 33.86 12.67
C VAL A 233 -7.52 34.82 13.84
N ARG A 234 -8.18 34.59 14.99
CA ARG A 234 -7.97 35.38 16.20
C ARG A 234 -6.57 35.21 16.80
N ARG A 235 -6.03 33.99 16.81
CA ARG A 235 -4.65 33.72 17.27
C ARG A 235 -3.59 34.44 16.42
N MET A 236 -3.89 34.79 15.18
CA MET A 236 -3.02 35.59 14.31
C MET A 236 -3.10 37.10 14.57
N GLY A 237 -3.92 37.54 15.53
CA GLY A 237 -4.06 38.95 15.89
C GLY A 237 -5.16 39.70 15.14
N VAL A 238 -5.97 39.02 14.31
CA VAL A 238 -7.14 39.64 13.67
C VAL A 238 -8.27 39.78 14.70
N GLU A 239 -8.78 40.99 14.89
CA GLU A 239 -10.01 41.25 15.63
C GLU A 239 -11.19 40.79 14.76
N VAL A 240 -12.15 40.03 15.31
CA VAL A 240 -13.27 39.52 14.51
C VAL A 240 -14.61 39.89 15.14
N LEU A 241 -15.37 40.72 14.42
CA LEU A 241 -16.73 41.14 14.74
C LEU A 241 -17.72 40.21 14.02
N LEU A 242 -18.28 39.25 14.77
CA LEU A 242 -19.31 38.31 14.28
C LEU A 242 -20.72 38.86 14.51
N GLY A 243 -21.67 38.46 13.68
CA GLY A 243 -23.03 38.97 13.71
C GLY A 243 -23.14 40.47 13.41
N ALA A 244 -22.04 41.12 13.03
CA ALA A 244 -21.96 42.55 12.83
C ALA A 244 -22.34 42.91 11.39
N ARG A 245 -23.22 43.89 11.24
CA ARG A 245 -23.65 44.41 9.93
C ARG A 245 -23.27 45.87 9.84
N VAL A 246 -22.63 46.24 8.74
CA VAL A 246 -22.31 47.64 8.46
C VAL A 246 -23.53 48.31 7.85
N ARG A 247 -24.02 49.37 8.49
CA ARG A 247 -25.16 50.18 8.05
C ARG A 247 -24.73 51.27 7.06
N ASP A 248 -23.67 52.00 7.39
CA ASP A 248 -23.12 53.06 6.53
C ASP A 248 -21.63 53.33 6.82
N LEU A 249 -20.99 54.14 5.98
CA LEU A 249 -19.62 54.64 6.13
C LEU A 249 -19.60 56.05 6.73
N ILE A 250 -18.71 56.28 7.69
CA ILE A 250 -18.47 57.59 8.30
C ILE A 250 -17.29 58.25 7.57
N VAL A 251 -17.53 59.38 6.92
CA VAL A 251 -16.55 60.11 6.12
C VAL A 251 -16.44 61.57 6.56
N SER A 252 -15.29 62.20 6.31
CA SER A 252 -15.06 63.62 6.55
C SER A 252 -14.75 64.33 5.23
N SER A 253 -15.60 65.30 4.87
CA SER A 253 -15.37 66.20 3.73
C SER A 253 -14.42 67.36 4.06
N ALA A 254 -14.06 67.57 5.33
CA ALA A 254 -13.12 68.61 5.75
C ALA A 254 -11.64 68.19 5.59
N GLU A 255 -11.38 66.91 5.29
CA GLU A 255 -10.05 66.33 5.15
C GLU A 255 -9.92 65.60 3.81
N GLU A 256 -10.04 66.33 2.69
CA GLU A 256 -9.85 65.74 1.37
C GLU A 256 -8.41 65.26 1.14
N ASP A 257 -8.23 64.17 0.41
CA ASP A 257 -6.90 63.78 -0.09
C ASP A 257 -6.45 64.69 -1.25
N GLU A 258 -5.21 64.50 -1.74
CA GLU A 258 -4.66 65.30 -2.85
C GLU A 258 -5.48 65.18 -4.16
N ALA A 259 -6.38 64.19 -4.24
CA ALA A 259 -7.29 63.96 -5.37
C ALA A 259 -8.73 64.45 -5.12
N GLY A 260 -8.99 65.16 -4.01
CA GLY A 260 -10.31 65.70 -3.67
C GLY A 260 -11.31 64.66 -3.14
N LYS A 261 -10.84 63.51 -2.63
CA LYS A 261 -11.71 62.44 -2.11
C LYS A 261 -12.00 62.61 -0.62
N GLU A 262 -13.22 62.30 -0.21
CA GLU A 262 -13.65 62.34 1.19
C GLU A 262 -12.92 61.27 2.01
N ARG A 263 -12.42 61.60 3.20
CA ARG A 263 -11.63 60.69 4.01
C ARG A 263 -12.50 59.76 4.85
N LEU A 264 -12.24 58.45 4.81
CA LEU A 264 -12.85 57.48 5.73
C LEU A 264 -12.40 57.74 7.18
N LYS A 265 -13.37 57.77 8.11
CA LYS A 265 -13.16 57.89 9.56
C LYS A 265 -13.67 56.69 10.36
N GLY A 266 -14.59 55.91 9.79
CA GLY A 266 -15.16 54.76 10.48
C GLY A 266 -16.32 54.11 9.73
N ILE A 267 -16.94 53.14 10.39
CA ILE A 267 -18.18 52.49 9.96
C ILE A 267 -19.26 52.67 11.02
N LEU A 268 -20.51 52.68 10.59
CA LEU A 268 -21.67 52.61 11.48
C LEU A 268 -22.17 51.16 11.51
N LEU A 269 -22.14 50.51 12.68
CA LEU A 269 -22.63 49.15 12.86
C LEU A 269 -24.11 49.16 13.24
N GLU A 270 -24.90 48.27 12.62
CA GLU A 270 -26.33 48.09 12.92
C GLU A 270 -26.52 47.52 14.32
N GLY A 271 -27.43 48.10 15.10
CA GLY A 271 -27.74 47.64 16.45
C GLY A 271 -28.33 46.21 16.51
N VAL A 272 -27.94 45.44 17.52
CA VAL A 272 -28.46 44.08 17.75
C VAL A 272 -29.90 44.17 18.26
N ASP A 273 -30.81 43.35 17.71
CA ASP A 273 -32.23 43.26 18.09
C ASP A 273 -32.99 44.61 18.12
N GLY A 274 -32.59 45.55 17.26
CA GLY A 274 -33.21 46.89 17.18
C GLY A 274 -32.64 47.92 18.17
N GLY A 275 -31.48 47.64 18.77
CA GLY A 275 -30.70 48.63 19.53
C GLY A 275 -30.17 49.78 18.65
N GLU A 276 -29.54 50.76 19.29
CA GLU A 276 -28.96 51.92 18.58
C GLU A 276 -27.74 51.53 17.73
N ASP A 277 -27.62 52.16 16.56
CA ASP A 277 -26.48 52.00 15.68
C ASP A 277 -25.20 52.55 16.35
N THR A 278 -24.12 51.79 16.29
CA THR A 278 -22.88 52.09 17.03
C THR A 278 -21.76 52.48 16.07
N PRO A 279 -21.13 53.66 16.21
CA PRO A 279 -19.97 54.04 15.41
C PRO A 279 -18.73 53.22 15.79
N TYR A 280 -17.90 52.87 14.81
CA TYR A 280 -16.66 52.13 14.99
C TYR A 280 -15.54 52.76 14.14
N ASP A 281 -14.53 53.32 14.81
CA ASP A 281 -13.45 54.10 14.18
C ASP A 281 -12.50 53.22 13.36
N LEU A 282 -12.23 53.62 12.11
CA LEU A 282 -11.37 52.94 11.14
C LEU A 282 -10.72 53.93 10.18
N ASP A 283 -9.46 53.66 9.80
CA ASP A 283 -8.73 54.49 8.83
C ASP A 283 -8.78 53.93 7.41
N MET A 284 -9.17 52.65 7.26
CA MET A 284 -9.16 51.91 6.02
C MET A 284 -10.22 50.80 6.02
N ILE A 285 -10.83 50.54 4.86
CA ILE A 285 -11.81 49.47 4.67
C ILE A 285 -11.60 48.74 3.35
N VAL A 286 -11.65 47.41 3.37
CA VAL A 286 -11.63 46.54 2.19
C VAL A 286 -12.93 45.75 2.11
N PHE A 287 -13.67 45.89 1.01
CA PHE A 287 -14.89 45.12 0.78
C PHE A 287 -14.56 43.79 0.11
N ALA A 288 -14.96 42.69 0.75
CA ALA A 288 -14.84 41.32 0.27
C ALA A 288 -16.17 40.57 0.41
N VAL A 289 -17.27 41.21 -0.02
CA VAL A 289 -18.65 40.74 0.18
C VAL A 289 -19.18 39.84 -0.94
N GLY A 290 -18.30 39.40 -1.84
CA GLY A 290 -18.61 38.53 -2.97
C GLY A 290 -18.18 39.13 -4.31
N ILE A 291 -18.60 38.47 -5.38
CA ILE A 291 -18.32 38.88 -6.77
C ILE A 291 -19.62 39.00 -7.55
N LYS A 292 -19.59 39.82 -8.60
CA LYS A 292 -20.70 40.02 -9.53
C LYS A 292 -20.23 39.68 -10.96
N PRO A 293 -20.91 38.76 -11.67
CA PRO A 293 -20.59 38.43 -13.05
C PRO A 293 -20.53 39.68 -13.94
N ARG A 294 -19.53 39.77 -14.82
CA ARG A 294 -19.38 40.87 -15.77
C ARG A 294 -20.21 40.64 -17.03
N ASP A 295 -21.43 41.13 -16.98
CA ASP A 295 -22.44 41.03 -18.04
C ASP A 295 -22.75 42.37 -18.72
N ASP A 296 -21.95 43.40 -18.42
CA ASP A 296 -22.01 44.76 -18.96
C ASP A 296 -21.86 44.78 -20.49
N LEU A 297 -20.84 44.10 -21.03
CA LEU A 297 -20.61 43.98 -22.46
C LEU A 297 -21.77 43.26 -23.18
N ALA A 298 -22.30 42.21 -22.56
CA ALA A 298 -23.45 41.47 -23.11
C ALA A 298 -24.69 42.36 -23.19
N LYS A 299 -24.97 43.16 -22.15
CA LYS A 299 -26.08 44.12 -22.14
C LYS A 299 -25.91 45.20 -23.21
N ALA A 300 -24.72 45.77 -23.34
CA ALA A 300 -24.42 46.76 -24.37
C ALA A 300 -24.58 46.19 -25.78
N SER A 301 -24.26 44.91 -25.97
CA SER A 301 -24.28 44.22 -27.27
C SER A 301 -25.60 43.48 -27.58
N GLY A 302 -26.64 43.64 -26.74
CA GLY A 302 -27.96 43.00 -26.94
C GLY A 302 -28.00 41.48 -26.70
N ILE A 303 -27.05 40.91 -25.95
CA ILE A 303 -26.99 39.50 -25.59
C ILE A 303 -27.78 39.26 -24.28
N VAL A 304 -28.58 38.19 -24.22
CA VAL A 304 -29.47 37.89 -23.08
C VAL A 304 -28.67 37.57 -21.81
N THR A 305 -29.04 38.21 -20.70
CA THR A 305 -28.46 38.00 -19.37
C THR A 305 -29.47 37.41 -18.39
N ALA A 306 -29.00 36.65 -17.40
CA ALA A 306 -29.84 36.04 -16.38
C ALA A 306 -30.36 37.06 -15.35
N PRO A 307 -31.51 36.82 -14.69
CA PRO A 307 -32.08 37.75 -13.70
C PRO A 307 -31.17 38.04 -12.50
N ARG A 308 -30.29 37.10 -12.13
CA ARG A 308 -29.31 37.25 -11.04
C ARG A 308 -27.93 37.75 -11.51
N GLY A 309 -27.84 38.19 -12.77
CA GLY A 309 -26.59 38.57 -13.44
C GLY A 309 -25.90 37.41 -14.15
N GLY A 310 -25.05 37.76 -15.10
CA GLY A 310 -24.30 36.82 -15.95
C GLY A 310 -24.97 36.58 -17.30
N ILE A 311 -24.17 36.15 -18.28
CA ILE A 311 -24.57 35.91 -19.66
C ILE A 311 -25.23 34.54 -19.76
N THR A 312 -26.48 34.47 -20.19
CA THR A 312 -27.20 33.19 -20.27
C THR A 312 -26.58 32.31 -21.34
N VAL A 313 -26.21 31.08 -20.98
CA VAL A 313 -25.68 30.08 -21.90
C VAL A 313 -26.44 28.76 -21.86
N ASP A 314 -26.52 28.09 -23.00
CA ASP A 314 -27.10 26.75 -23.12
C ASP A 314 -26.12 25.63 -22.72
N GLU A 315 -26.50 24.36 -22.92
CA GLU A 315 -25.64 23.21 -22.63
C GLU A 315 -24.39 23.12 -23.52
N ARG A 316 -24.35 23.84 -24.64
CA ARG A 316 -23.18 23.94 -25.51
C ARG A 316 -22.38 25.22 -25.27
N LEU A 317 -22.75 25.98 -24.23
CA LEU A 317 -22.14 27.25 -23.83
C LEU A 317 -22.39 28.40 -24.81
N GLN A 318 -23.36 28.23 -25.71
CA GLN A 318 -23.76 29.25 -26.68
C GLN A 318 -24.67 30.28 -26.02
N THR A 319 -24.48 31.55 -26.38
CA THR A 319 -25.33 32.66 -25.91
C THR A 319 -26.62 32.75 -26.74
N SER A 320 -27.43 33.80 -26.53
CA SER A 320 -28.60 34.09 -27.38
C SER A 320 -28.25 34.47 -28.83
N VAL A 321 -26.97 34.66 -29.14
CA VAL A 321 -26.46 35.07 -30.45
C VAL A 321 -25.61 33.94 -31.05
N SER A 322 -25.76 33.69 -32.35
CA SER A 322 -24.96 32.70 -33.08
C SER A 322 -23.49 33.08 -33.09
N ASP A 323 -22.61 32.08 -33.01
CA ASP A 323 -21.14 32.24 -33.04
C ASP A 323 -20.55 33.05 -31.87
N VAL A 324 -21.36 33.37 -30.87
CA VAL A 324 -20.95 34.04 -29.63
C VAL A 324 -21.20 33.12 -28.44
N TYR A 325 -20.13 32.83 -27.69
CA TYR A 325 -20.12 31.92 -26.55
C TYR A 325 -19.68 32.67 -25.29
N ALA A 326 -20.01 32.14 -24.11
CA ALA A 326 -19.49 32.68 -22.85
C ALA A 326 -19.01 31.56 -21.92
N VAL A 327 -17.87 31.78 -21.25
CA VAL A 327 -17.24 30.82 -20.34
C VAL A 327 -16.72 31.51 -19.07
N GLY A 328 -16.59 30.74 -18.00
CA GLY A 328 -16.08 31.23 -16.71
C GLY A 328 -17.13 31.98 -15.89
N GLU A 329 -16.69 32.90 -15.02
CA GLU A 329 -17.56 33.54 -14.03
C GLU A 329 -18.63 34.46 -14.64
N CYS A 330 -18.43 34.93 -15.88
CA CYS A 330 -19.41 35.76 -16.58
C CYS A 330 -20.60 34.94 -17.09
N ALA A 331 -20.44 33.63 -17.27
CA ALA A 331 -21.47 32.76 -17.84
C ALA A 331 -22.45 32.25 -16.77
N SER A 332 -23.74 32.36 -17.08
CA SER A 332 -24.86 31.83 -16.28
C SER A 332 -25.38 30.56 -16.92
N PHE A 333 -25.00 29.40 -16.36
CA PHE A 333 -25.44 28.09 -16.80
C PHE A 333 -26.60 27.61 -15.92
N LYS A 334 -27.76 27.31 -16.53
CA LYS A 334 -29.01 26.94 -15.82
C LYS A 334 -29.41 27.97 -14.74
N GLY A 335 -29.12 29.25 -14.98
CA GLY A 335 -29.43 30.36 -14.07
C GLY A 335 -28.47 30.50 -12.88
N GLU A 336 -27.34 29.78 -12.89
CA GLU A 336 -26.31 29.84 -11.84
C GLU A 336 -24.96 30.30 -12.37
N THR A 337 -24.25 31.04 -11.52
CA THR A 337 -22.84 31.41 -11.71
C THR A 337 -22.03 30.85 -10.55
N PHE A 338 -20.93 30.15 -10.84
CA PHE A 338 -20.26 29.30 -9.84
C PHE A 338 -19.20 30.02 -9.00
N GLY A 339 -18.56 31.07 -9.52
CA GLY A 339 -17.53 31.82 -8.80
C GLY A 339 -16.31 30.98 -8.39
N LEU A 340 -16.00 29.95 -9.20
CA LEU A 340 -14.90 29.01 -9.01
C LEU A 340 -14.19 28.80 -10.34
N ILE A 341 -12.87 28.60 -10.28
CA ILE A 341 -12.05 28.36 -11.47
C ILE A 341 -12.37 27.03 -12.15
N ALA A 342 -12.55 25.95 -11.38
CA ALA A 342 -12.70 24.61 -11.94
C ALA A 342 -13.93 24.46 -12.86
N PRO A 343 -15.14 24.94 -12.49
CA PRO A 343 -16.27 25.03 -13.42
C PRO A 343 -15.98 25.84 -14.68
N GLY A 344 -15.24 26.95 -14.58
CA GLY A 344 -14.84 27.76 -15.73
C GLY A 344 -13.91 27.02 -16.68
N VAL A 345 -12.94 26.26 -16.14
CA VAL A 345 -12.02 25.42 -16.93
C VAL A 345 -12.76 24.25 -17.58
N GLU A 346 -13.79 23.70 -16.93
CA GLU A 346 -14.68 22.69 -17.51
C GLU A 346 -15.48 23.27 -18.68
N MET A 347 -16.04 24.48 -18.53
CA MET A 347 -16.69 25.19 -19.63
C MET A 347 -15.74 25.40 -20.81
N ALA A 348 -14.51 25.84 -20.53
CA ALA A 348 -13.46 26.00 -21.54
C ALA A 348 -13.14 24.68 -22.27
N ASP A 349 -13.15 23.54 -21.56
CA ASP A 349 -12.92 22.21 -22.15
C ASP A 349 -14.05 21.75 -23.07
N VAL A 350 -15.29 21.92 -22.61
CA VAL A 350 -16.48 21.58 -23.40
C VAL A 350 -16.52 22.42 -24.68
N LEU A 351 -16.29 23.74 -24.56
CA LEU A 351 -16.31 24.63 -25.72
C LEU A 351 -15.16 24.33 -26.70
N ALA A 352 -13.93 24.21 -26.21
CA ALA A 352 -12.78 23.90 -27.05
C ALA A 352 -12.95 22.57 -27.80
N PHE A 353 -13.47 21.54 -27.13
CA PHE A 353 -13.81 20.27 -27.76
C PHE A 353 -14.87 20.43 -28.86
N ASN A 354 -15.95 21.18 -28.58
CA ASN A 354 -17.03 21.37 -29.55
C ASN A 354 -16.58 22.16 -30.79
N LEU A 355 -15.63 23.10 -30.65
CA LEU A 355 -15.11 23.90 -31.76
C LEU A 355 -14.09 23.15 -32.64
N THR A 356 -13.44 22.12 -32.10
CA THR A 356 -12.41 21.30 -32.78
C THR A 356 -12.90 19.89 -33.14
N LEU A 357 -14.18 19.63 -32.90
CA LEU A 357 -14.80 18.32 -33.05
C LEU A 357 -14.74 17.81 -34.49
N ASP A 358 -14.27 16.57 -34.67
CA ASP A 358 -14.43 15.86 -35.95
C ASP A 358 -15.92 15.56 -36.22
N PRO A 359 -16.43 15.70 -37.46
CA PRO A 359 -17.84 15.49 -37.79
C PRO A 359 -18.42 14.13 -37.37
N MET A 360 -17.59 13.11 -37.13
CA MET A 360 -18.02 11.79 -36.67
C MET A 360 -18.35 11.71 -35.17
N HIS A 361 -17.99 12.72 -34.37
CA HIS A 361 -18.20 12.74 -32.93
C HIS A 361 -19.40 13.59 -32.52
N ALA A 362 -20.07 13.20 -31.44
CA ALA A 362 -21.18 13.98 -30.88
C ALA A 362 -20.64 15.17 -30.05
N PRO A 363 -21.31 16.34 -30.09
CA PRO A 363 -20.95 17.48 -29.25
C PRO A 363 -21.11 17.13 -27.76
N ARG A 364 -20.24 17.69 -26.92
CA ARG A 364 -20.33 17.61 -25.47
C ARG A 364 -21.30 18.65 -24.94
N ASN A 365 -22.10 18.23 -23.96
CA ASN A 365 -22.96 19.12 -23.18
C ASN A 365 -22.32 19.39 -21.82
N MET A 366 -22.39 20.63 -21.36
CA MET A 366 -22.10 21.03 -20.00
C MET A 366 -23.11 20.37 -19.05
N VAL A 367 -22.60 19.82 -17.96
CA VAL A 367 -23.41 19.30 -16.87
C VAL A 367 -23.23 20.18 -15.64
N SER A 368 -24.06 20.00 -14.61
CA SER A 368 -23.86 20.74 -13.36
C SER A 368 -22.49 20.36 -12.76
N PRO A 369 -21.58 21.33 -12.57
CA PRO A 369 -20.19 21.05 -12.22
C PRO A 369 -20.04 20.59 -10.77
N ASP A 370 -18.90 19.95 -10.46
CA ASP A 370 -18.53 19.62 -9.09
C ASP A 370 -18.13 20.90 -8.32
N LEU A 371 -18.86 21.21 -7.24
CA LEU A 371 -18.56 22.35 -6.38
C LEU A 371 -17.63 22.00 -5.21
N SER A 372 -17.10 20.77 -5.19
CA SER A 372 -16.13 20.33 -4.19
C SER A 372 -14.89 21.22 -4.26
N THR A 373 -14.53 21.82 -3.13
CA THR A 373 -13.47 22.82 -3.06
C THR A 373 -12.52 22.48 -1.93
N LYS A 374 -11.21 22.51 -2.21
CA LYS A 374 -10.14 22.49 -1.22
C LYS A 374 -9.46 23.85 -1.23
N LEU A 375 -9.35 24.44 -0.06
CA LEU A 375 -8.87 25.79 0.21
C LEU A 375 -7.71 25.70 1.19
N LYS A 376 -6.75 26.62 1.05
CA LYS A 376 -5.69 26.82 2.01
C LYS A 376 -5.71 28.30 2.39
N LEU A 377 -5.98 28.58 3.66
CA LEU A 377 -6.25 29.92 4.18
C LEU A 377 -5.40 30.13 5.42
N MET A 378 -4.49 31.10 5.42
CA MET A 378 -3.75 31.49 6.63
C MET A 378 -3.09 30.30 7.38
N GLY A 379 -2.54 29.34 6.64
CA GLY A 379 -1.94 28.12 7.20
C GLY A 379 -2.93 27.01 7.60
N VAL A 380 -4.22 27.20 7.34
CA VAL A 380 -5.31 26.25 7.61
C VAL A 380 -5.81 25.64 6.33
N ASP A 381 -5.72 24.32 6.21
CA ASP A 381 -6.36 23.61 5.13
C ASP A 381 -7.85 23.39 5.43
N VAL A 382 -8.71 23.72 4.48
CA VAL A 382 -10.17 23.58 4.57
C VAL A 382 -10.65 22.86 3.31
N ALA A 383 -11.58 21.93 3.43
CA ALA A 383 -12.18 21.30 2.26
C ALA A 383 -13.65 20.96 2.47
N SER A 384 -14.45 21.09 1.41
CA SER A 384 -15.85 20.66 1.37
C SER A 384 -16.09 19.89 0.08
N PHE A 385 -16.80 18.77 0.14
CA PHE A 385 -17.01 17.89 -1.01
C PHE A 385 -18.43 17.31 -1.06
N GLY A 386 -18.91 17.00 -2.27
CA GLY A 386 -20.23 16.42 -2.48
C GLY A 386 -21.38 17.32 -2.02
N SER A 387 -22.46 16.72 -1.51
CA SER A 387 -23.55 17.48 -0.89
C SER A 387 -23.24 17.74 0.60
N TYR A 388 -22.24 18.59 0.87
CA TYR A 388 -21.70 18.84 2.21
C TYR A 388 -22.66 19.53 3.20
N PHE A 389 -23.84 19.97 2.76
CA PHE A 389 -24.95 20.44 3.60
C PHE A 389 -26.22 19.60 3.43
N ALA A 390 -26.07 18.32 3.04
CA ALA A 390 -27.20 17.40 2.87
C ALA A 390 -28.01 17.22 4.17
N ASP A 391 -27.35 17.29 5.33
CA ASP A 391 -27.97 17.26 6.66
C ASP A 391 -28.88 18.48 6.94
N LYS A 392 -28.73 19.56 6.15
CA LYS A 392 -29.59 20.75 6.17
C LYS A 392 -30.56 20.80 4.98
N GLY A 393 -30.78 19.67 4.30
CA GLY A 393 -31.65 19.56 3.13
C GLY A 393 -31.09 20.16 1.84
N LYS A 394 -29.80 20.53 1.80
CA LYS A 394 -29.16 21.08 0.60
C LYS A 394 -28.40 19.99 -0.15
N PHE A 395 -29.03 19.48 -1.20
CA PHE A 395 -28.44 18.47 -2.09
C PHE A 395 -27.94 19.14 -3.37
N THR A 396 -26.65 18.98 -3.65
CA THR A 396 -26.05 19.43 -4.92
C THR A 396 -26.11 18.34 -5.98
N ARG A 397 -26.43 17.10 -5.59
CA ARG A 397 -26.47 15.91 -6.45
C ARG A 397 -27.53 14.92 -6.00
N ALA A 398 -27.98 14.08 -6.93
CA ALA A 398 -28.86 12.96 -6.63
C ALA A 398 -28.16 11.92 -5.75
N ILE A 399 -28.89 11.36 -4.78
CA ILE A 399 -28.34 10.33 -3.88
C ILE A 399 -28.43 8.93 -4.52
N PRO A 400 -27.35 8.15 -4.47
CA PRO A 400 -27.35 6.76 -4.94
C PRO A 400 -28.43 5.92 -4.25
N GLY A 401 -29.21 5.17 -5.03
CA GLY A 401 -30.27 4.29 -4.53
C GLY A 401 -31.71 4.81 -4.70
N GLN A 402 -31.93 6.13 -4.78
CA GLN A 402 -33.28 6.69 -4.97
C GLN A 402 -33.75 6.74 -6.44
N ALA A 403 -32.82 6.82 -7.41
CA ALA A 403 -33.18 6.81 -8.84
C ALA A 403 -33.89 5.51 -9.29
N ARG A 404 -33.69 4.40 -8.56
CA ARG A 404 -34.38 3.12 -8.81
C ARG A 404 -35.79 3.06 -8.21
N ALA A 405 -36.06 3.84 -7.14
CA ALA A 405 -37.37 3.92 -6.50
C ALA A 405 -38.30 4.92 -7.23
N ALA A 406 -37.77 6.07 -7.65
CA ALA A 406 -38.52 7.09 -8.38
C ALA A 406 -38.96 6.65 -9.80
N LYS A 407 -38.30 5.65 -10.40
CA LYS A 407 -38.72 5.07 -11.69
C LYS A 407 -39.83 4.02 -11.56
N LYS A 408 -40.13 3.58 -10.33
CA LYS A 408 -41.10 2.51 -10.01
C LYS A 408 -42.39 3.05 -9.39
N ALA A 409 -42.31 4.17 -8.66
CA ALA A 409 -43.46 4.92 -8.18
C ALA A 409 -43.68 6.11 -9.11
N GLY A 410 -44.79 6.12 -9.84
CA GLY A 410 -45.20 7.27 -10.64
C GLY A 410 -45.14 8.56 -9.81
N ALA A 411 -44.76 9.66 -10.47
CA ALA A 411 -44.41 10.94 -9.88
C ALA A 411 -45.37 11.44 -8.78
N GLU A 412 -45.01 11.19 -7.53
CA GLU A 412 -45.41 11.98 -6.36
C GLU A 412 -44.19 12.19 -5.47
N ALA A 413 -44.11 13.38 -4.85
CA ALA A 413 -42.95 13.92 -4.17
C ALA A 413 -42.33 12.94 -3.16
N VAL A 414 -41.18 12.36 -3.53
CA VAL A 414 -40.38 11.54 -2.63
C VAL A 414 -39.88 12.45 -1.49
N PRO A 415 -40.09 12.08 -0.21
CA PRO A 415 -39.60 12.87 0.91
C PRO A 415 -38.07 13.05 0.82
N PRO A 416 -37.52 14.18 1.31
CA PRO A 416 -36.10 14.45 1.22
C PRO A 416 -35.31 13.31 1.87
N PRO A 417 -34.26 12.82 1.20
CA PRO A 417 -33.52 11.65 1.68
C PRO A 417 -32.91 11.91 3.06
N GLU A 418 -33.12 10.96 3.96
CA GLU A 418 -32.52 10.97 5.29
C GLU A 418 -31.01 10.65 5.19
N VAL A 419 -30.18 11.53 5.75
CA VAL A 419 -28.72 11.38 5.81
C VAL A 419 -28.25 11.39 7.26
N LYS A 420 -27.13 10.71 7.53
CA LYS A 420 -26.50 10.67 8.85
C LYS A 420 -25.14 11.33 8.80
N ALA A 421 -24.88 12.21 9.76
CA ALA A 421 -23.58 12.86 9.92
C ALA A 421 -22.71 12.08 10.92
N LEU A 422 -21.45 11.84 10.55
CA LEU A 422 -20.41 11.39 11.45
C LEU A 422 -19.34 12.47 11.57
N THR A 423 -19.02 12.84 12.80
CA THR A 423 -18.10 13.95 13.09
C THR A 423 -16.93 13.44 13.91
N TYR A 424 -15.73 13.81 13.50
CA TYR A 424 -14.48 13.66 14.24
C TYR A 424 -13.90 15.04 14.52
N ARG A 425 -13.59 15.31 15.78
CA ARG A 425 -13.02 16.58 16.22
C ARG A 425 -11.86 16.29 17.16
N ASP A 426 -10.68 16.76 16.78
CA ASP A 426 -9.50 16.77 17.63
C ASP A 426 -9.10 18.24 17.92
N PRO A 427 -9.37 18.73 19.14
CA PRO A 427 -9.05 20.11 19.51
C PRO A 427 -7.55 20.34 19.73
N PHE A 428 -6.73 19.31 19.86
CA PHE A 428 -5.29 19.46 20.11
C PHE A 428 -4.50 19.66 18.80
N SER A 429 -4.92 18.95 17.74
CA SER A 429 -4.33 19.08 16.42
C SER A 429 -5.05 20.08 15.50
N ASP A 430 -6.06 20.78 16.02
CA ASP A 430 -6.93 21.68 15.25
C ASP A 430 -7.56 20.98 14.02
N VAL A 431 -8.03 19.74 14.19
CA VAL A 431 -8.64 18.93 13.13
C VAL A 431 -10.14 18.76 13.35
N TYR A 432 -10.92 19.01 12.30
CA TYR A 432 -12.36 18.75 12.25
C TYR A 432 -12.72 18.04 10.95
N LYS A 433 -13.46 16.93 11.04
CA LYS A 433 -13.98 16.19 9.89
C LYS A 433 -15.46 15.91 10.15
N LYS A 434 -16.33 16.19 9.17
CA LYS A 434 -17.73 15.81 9.21
C LYS A 434 -18.12 15.19 7.87
N TYR A 435 -18.43 13.91 7.88
CA TYR A 435 -18.83 13.15 6.70
C TYR A 435 -20.31 12.80 6.78
N LEU A 436 -21.00 12.94 5.65
CA LEU A 436 -22.43 12.70 5.52
C LEU A 436 -22.65 11.42 4.72
N PHE A 437 -23.45 10.52 5.28
CA PHE A 437 -23.73 9.21 4.72
C PHE A 437 -25.24 9.04 4.48
N THR A 438 -25.60 8.10 3.60
CA THR A 438 -26.97 7.59 3.54
C THR A 438 -27.40 6.99 4.88
N ALA A 439 -28.70 6.93 5.18
CA ALA A 439 -29.21 6.44 6.46
C ALA A 439 -28.74 5.01 6.84
N ASP A 440 -28.44 4.18 5.85
CA ASP A 440 -27.89 2.82 5.97
C ASP A 440 -26.35 2.78 6.13
N GLY A 441 -25.68 3.93 6.09
CA GLY A 441 -24.22 4.05 6.17
C GLY A 441 -23.48 3.55 4.94
N LYS A 442 -24.19 3.21 3.85
CA LYS A 442 -23.60 2.52 2.69
C LYS A 442 -22.92 3.44 1.70
N TYR A 443 -23.37 4.68 1.56
CA TYR A 443 -22.80 5.62 0.59
C TYR A 443 -22.38 6.91 1.28
N LEU A 444 -21.21 7.42 0.89
CA LEU A 444 -20.77 8.77 1.23
C LEU A 444 -21.48 9.77 0.30
N VAL A 445 -22.18 10.74 0.89
CA VAL A 445 -22.99 11.76 0.20
C VAL A 445 -22.22 13.08 0.04
N GLY A 446 -21.38 13.40 1.02
CA GLY A 446 -20.58 14.61 1.07
C GLY A 446 -19.90 14.78 2.41
N GLY A 447 -19.24 15.90 2.62
CA GLY A 447 -18.61 16.20 3.89
C GLY A 447 -17.74 17.44 3.86
N MET A 448 -17.21 17.79 5.01
CA MET A 448 -16.32 18.93 5.22
C MET A 448 -15.17 18.56 6.15
N MET A 449 -14.03 19.24 5.98
CA MET A 449 -12.75 18.97 6.65
C MET A 449 -12.04 20.29 6.95
N VAL A 450 -11.41 20.38 8.11
CA VAL A 450 -10.54 21.49 8.54
C VAL A 450 -9.30 20.89 9.20
N GLY A 451 -8.12 21.44 8.91
CA GLY A 451 -6.84 20.96 9.42
C GLY A 451 -6.28 19.80 8.59
N ASP A 452 -6.82 18.60 8.74
CA ASP A 452 -6.40 17.43 7.96
C ASP A 452 -7.35 17.17 6.79
N VAL A 453 -6.90 17.55 5.58
CA VAL A 453 -7.64 17.41 4.32
C VAL A 453 -7.00 16.41 3.34
N LYS A 454 -6.08 15.55 3.82
CA LYS A 454 -5.27 14.66 2.96
C LYS A 454 -6.13 13.70 2.11
N ASP A 455 -7.25 13.25 2.68
CA ASP A 455 -8.18 12.33 2.01
C ASP A 455 -9.14 13.00 1.02
N PHE A 456 -9.11 14.32 0.85
CA PHE A 456 -10.07 15.06 0.00
C PHE A 456 -10.25 14.44 -1.39
N VAL A 457 -9.16 14.14 -2.11
CA VAL A 457 -9.20 13.57 -3.47
C VAL A 457 -9.86 12.20 -3.48
N LYS A 458 -9.58 11.38 -2.46
CA LYS A 458 -10.16 10.05 -2.29
C LYS A 458 -11.67 10.15 -2.06
N LEU A 459 -12.10 11.06 -1.18
CA LEU A 459 -13.50 11.24 -0.79
C LEU A 459 -14.35 11.82 -1.92
N VAL A 460 -13.84 12.82 -2.66
CA VAL A 460 -14.49 13.33 -3.89
C VAL A 460 -14.69 12.20 -4.90
N GLY A 461 -13.65 11.38 -5.11
CA GLY A 461 -13.73 10.21 -5.99
C GLY A 461 -14.80 9.19 -5.56
N MET A 462 -14.99 8.99 -4.26
CA MET A 462 -16.03 8.09 -3.73
C MET A 462 -17.44 8.64 -3.97
N VAL A 463 -17.66 9.93 -3.70
CA VAL A 463 -18.96 10.60 -3.93
C VAL A 463 -19.30 10.60 -5.42
N ASN A 464 -18.35 10.99 -6.29
CA ASN A 464 -18.59 11.11 -7.73
C ASN A 464 -18.92 9.76 -8.38
N LYS A 465 -18.31 8.67 -7.88
CA LYS A 465 -18.57 7.31 -8.38
C LYS A 465 -19.78 6.66 -7.75
N ALA A 466 -20.40 7.25 -6.73
CA ALA A 466 -21.52 6.67 -6.01
C ALA A 466 -21.23 5.23 -5.53
N LYS A 467 -19.99 4.95 -5.10
CA LYS A 467 -19.57 3.59 -4.74
C LYS A 467 -19.99 3.27 -3.29
N PRO A 468 -20.54 2.07 -3.01
CA PRO A 468 -20.75 1.61 -1.65
C PRO A 468 -19.44 1.58 -0.86
N LEU A 469 -19.48 1.94 0.41
CA LEU A 469 -18.34 1.81 1.32
C LEU A 469 -18.03 0.33 1.56
N GLU A 470 -16.75 0.00 1.51
CA GLU A 470 -16.22 -1.34 1.82
C GLU A 470 -15.86 -1.49 3.30
N MET A 471 -15.98 -0.40 4.07
CA MET A 471 -15.65 -0.29 5.48
C MET A 471 -16.73 0.53 6.20
N PRO A 472 -16.89 0.36 7.52
CA PRO A 472 -17.81 1.19 8.30
C PRO A 472 -17.45 2.69 8.21
N PRO A 473 -18.45 3.60 8.29
CA PRO A 473 -18.21 5.05 8.33
C PRO A 473 -17.19 5.50 9.39
N SER A 474 -17.14 4.82 10.54
CA SER A 474 -16.19 5.10 11.64
C SER A 474 -14.73 4.85 11.26
N GLU A 475 -14.46 3.78 10.51
CA GLU A 475 -13.12 3.47 10.01
C GLU A 475 -12.68 4.48 8.95
N LEU A 476 -13.61 4.90 8.10
CA LEU A 476 -13.35 5.88 7.04
C LEU A 476 -12.96 7.26 7.60
N ILE A 477 -13.57 7.71 8.70
CA ILE A 477 -13.34 9.07 9.23
C ILE A 477 -12.05 9.20 10.06
N LEU A 478 -11.70 8.16 10.82
CA LEU A 478 -10.51 8.17 11.69
C LEU A 478 -9.20 7.97 10.91
N GLY A 479 -9.27 7.33 9.74
CA GLY A 479 -8.12 6.98 8.93
C GLY A 479 -7.37 5.77 9.50
N ALA A 480 -7.10 4.77 8.67
CA ALA A 480 -6.21 3.68 9.06
C ALA A 480 -4.79 4.25 9.27
N LYS A 481 -4.29 4.25 10.51
CA LYS A 481 -2.92 4.69 10.83
C LYS A 481 -1.91 3.86 10.02
N LYS A 482 -0.92 4.54 9.43
CA LYS A 482 0.29 3.95 8.85
C LYS A 482 1.27 3.67 9.99
N GLU A 483 1.59 2.41 10.25
CA GLU A 483 2.60 1.98 11.23
C GLU A 483 4.01 2.12 10.64
N GLY A 484 4.92 2.75 11.40
CA GLY A 484 6.30 3.05 10.97
C GLY A 484 7.14 3.92 11.91
N GLU A 485 6.61 4.43 13.02
CA GLU A 485 7.39 4.98 14.15
C GLU A 485 7.54 3.90 15.24
N ASP A 486 8.56 4.00 16.10
CA ASP A 486 9.00 2.99 17.09
C ASP A 486 7.91 2.45 18.05
N GLU A 487 7.06 1.52 17.59
CA GLU A 487 5.89 1.03 18.36
C GLU A 487 6.23 0.17 19.60
N GLY A 488 7.49 -0.17 19.84
CA GLY A 488 7.90 -1.00 20.99
C GLY A 488 8.47 -0.23 22.19
N ALA A 489 8.99 0.96 21.96
CA ALA A 489 9.77 1.70 22.96
C ALA A 489 8.86 2.31 24.05
N ASP A 490 7.69 2.82 23.66
CA ASP A 490 6.75 3.52 24.54
C ASP A 490 5.77 2.58 25.28
N LEU A 491 5.88 1.27 25.07
CA LEU A 491 5.04 0.28 25.76
C LEU A 491 5.50 0.09 27.21
N ASP A 492 4.58 -0.12 28.14
CA ASP A 492 4.90 -0.51 29.51
C ASP A 492 5.46 -1.95 29.56
N ASP A 493 6.23 -2.29 30.60
CA ASP A 493 6.85 -3.62 30.74
C ASP A 493 5.81 -4.75 30.85
N ASP A 494 4.59 -4.46 31.28
CA ASP A 494 3.50 -5.42 31.37
C ASP A 494 2.71 -5.59 30.06
N ALA A 495 2.98 -4.77 29.04
CA ALA A 495 2.33 -4.84 27.74
C ALA A 495 2.62 -6.18 27.05
N GLN A 496 1.56 -6.88 26.65
CA GLN A 496 1.65 -8.17 25.97
C GLN A 496 2.14 -7.97 24.52
N ILE A 497 3.30 -8.53 24.19
CA ILE A 497 3.93 -8.41 22.87
C ILE A 497 3.69 -9.63 21.98
N CYS A 498 3.40 -10.80 22.56
CA CYS A 498 3.17 -12.05 21.82
C CYS A 498 1.95 -12.78 22.37
N SER A 499 0.81 -12.64 21.69
CA SER A 499 -0.44 -13.29 22.09
C SER A 499 -0.41 -14.82 21.97
N CYS A 500 0.41 -15.39 21.07
CA CYS A 500 0.51 -16.84 20.89
C CYS A 500 1.10 -17.58 22.10
N HIS A 501 1.98 -16.91 22.85
CA HIS A 501 2.75 -17.50 23.97
C HIS A 501 2.67 -16.63 25.24
N ASN A 502 1.77 -15.65 25.23
CA ASN A 502 1.54 -14.70 26.31
C ASN A 502 2.81 -13.99 26.85
N VAL A 503 3.72 -13.58 25.96
CA VAL A 503 4.98 -12.91 26.34
C VAL A 503 4.76 -11.41 26.45
N LYS A 504 5.30 -10.79 27.50
CA LYS A 504 5.26 -9.34 27.75
C LYS A 504 6.56 -8.65 27.33
N LYS A 505 6.55 -7.32 27.19
CA LYS A 505 7.75 -6.53 26.89
C LYS A 505 8.84 -6.75 27.95
N GLY A 506 8.46 -6.72 29.23
CA GLY A 506 9.36 -6.92 30.35
C GLY A 506 10.11 -8.24 30.31
N ASP A 507 9.48 -9.32 29.82
CA ASP A 507 10.12 -10.65 29.70
C ASP A 507 11.30 -10.61 28.71
N VAL A 508 11.16 -9.86 27.61
CA VAL A 508 12.21 -9.71 26.59
C VAL A 508 13.33 -8.80 27.11
N VAL A 509 12.99 -7.70 27.78
CA VAL A 509 13.97 -6.79 28.39
C VAL A 509 14.76 -7.49 29.49
N GLN A 510 14.10 -8.30 30.31
CA GLN A 510 14.73 -9.05 31.39
C GLN A 510 15.70 -10.11 30.85
N CYS A 511 15.31 -10.86 29.80
CA CYS A 511 16.24 -11.79 29.14
C CYS A 511 17.53 -11.07 28.69
N VAL A 512 17.41 -9.87 28.12
CA VAL A 512 18.59 -9.08 27.72
C VAL A 512 19.41 -8.66 28.94
N LYS A 513 18.80 -8.21 30.03
CA LYS A 513 19.52 -7.92 31.28
C LYS A 513 20.25 -9.14 31.84
N ASP A 514 19.64 -10.32 31.72
CA ASP A 514 20.17 -11.61 32.20
C ASP A 514 21.29 -12.18 31.31
N GLY A 515 21.73 -11.45 30.29
CA GLY A 515 22.87 -11.83 29.45
C GLY A 515 22.52 -12.36 28.07
N VAL A 516 21.24 -12.35 27.66
CA VAL A 516 20.85 -12.77 26.30
C VAL A 516 21.29 -11.73 25.28
N ARG A 517 22.03 -12.18 24.26
CA ARG A 517 22.61 -11.31 23.21
C ARG A 517 22.16 -11.65 21.80
N SER A 518 21.20 -12.57 21.63
CA SER A 518 20.65 -12.90 20.30
C SER A 518 19.13 -13.06 20.31
N ILE A 519 18.48 -12.73 19.19
CA ILE A 519 17.04 -12.98 18.98
C ILE A 519 16.71 -14.47 19.01
N GLY A 520 17.64 -15.35 18.60
CA GLY A 520 17.46 -16.80 18.66
C GLY A 520 17.27 -17.28 20.10
N ASP A 521 18.07 -16.75 21.01
CA ASP A 521 18.01 -17.06 22.44
C ASP A 521 16.72 -16.50 23.06
N ILE A 522 16.31 -15.27 22.69
CA ILE A 522 15.00 -14.71 23.10
C ILE A 522 13.85 -15.64 22.69
N LYS A 523 13.85 -16.16 21.45
CA LYS A 523 12.85 -17.13 20.99
C LYS A 523 12.88 -18.42 21.80
N SER A 524 14.07 -18.89 22.16
CA SER A 524 14.22 -20.15 22.91
C SER A 524 13.69 -20.04 24.35
N MET A 525 13.98 -18.91 25.02
CA MET A 525 13.64 -18.68 26.42
C MET A 525 12.21 -18.20 26.61
N THR A 526 11.75 -17.26 25.78
CA THR A 526 10.41 -16.65 25.92
C THR A 526 9.36 -17.32 25.05
N LYS A 527 9.76 -18.17 24.10
CA LYS A 527 8.90 -18.71 23.02
C LYS A 527 8.30 -17.63 22.10
N CYS A 528 8.64 -16.34 22.28
CA CYS A 528 8.14 -15.25 21.46
C CYS A 528 8.47 -15.50 19.98
N GLY A 529 7.48 -15.36 19.08
CA GLY A 529 7.66 -15.54 17.65
C GLY A 529 7.83 -16.98 17.15
N THR A 530 7.70 -17.98 18.03
CA THR A 530 7.74 -19.41 17.66
C THR A 530 6.37 -19.97 17.25
N GLY A 531 5.28 -19.22 17.48
CA GLY A 531 3.92 -19.53 17.03
C GLY A 531 3.63 -19.01 15.62
N CYS A 532 2.86 -17.92 15.50
CA CYS A 532 2.53 -17.29 14.20
C CYS A 532 3.65 -16.40 13.63
N GLY A 533 4.62 -16.00 14.47
CA GLY A 533 5.72 -15.11 14.10
C GLY A 533 5.34 -13.63 13.93
N GLY A 534 4.08 -13.24 14.17
CA GLY A 534 3.59 -11.88 13.96
C GLY A 534 4.23 -10.81 14.86
N CYS A 535 4.60 -11.19 16.08
CA CYS A 535 5.26 -10.32 17.06
C CYS A 535 6.74 -10.04 16.78
N MET A 536 7.36 -10.76 15.84
CA MET A 536 8.82 -10.71 15.62
C MET A 536 9.39 -9.31 15.37
N PRO A 537 8.75 -8.43 14.57
CA PRO A 537 9.27 -7.07 14.36
C PRO A 537 9.29 -6.25 15.65
N LEU A 538 8.22 -6.33 16.44
CA LEU A 538 8.09 -5.64 17.73
C LEU A 538 9.11 -6.17 18.75
N THR A 539 9.24 -7.49 18.85
CA THR A 539 10.23 -8.15 19.70
C THR A 539 11.66 -7.80 19.30
N THR A 540 11.94 -7.67 18.00
CA THR A 540 13.28 -7.30 17.50
C THR A 540 13.61 -5.85 17.84
N SER A 541 12.64 -4.93 17.72
CA SER A 541 12.79 -3.53 18.13
C SER A 541 13.07 -3.43 19.65
N ILE A 542 12.26 -4.08 20.48
CA ILE A 542 12.45 -4.11 21.95
C ILE A 542 13.81 -4.70 22.33
N PHE A 543 14.19 -5.83 21.72
CA PHE A 543 15.49 -6.48 21.95
C PHE A 543 16.67 -5.58 21.58
N ASN A 544 16.66 -4.97 20.38
CA ASN A 544 17.74 -4.09 19.94
C ASN A 544 17.90 -2.87 20.84
N LYS A 545 16.78 -2.29 21.31
CA LYS A 545 16.79 -1.17 22.25
C LYS A 545 17.33 -1.59 23.62
N ALA A 546 16.86 -2.71 24.17
CA ALA A 546 17.35 -3.25 25.44
C ALA A 546 18.86 -3.58 25.38
N MET A 547 19.35 -4.07 24.24
CA MET A 547 20.78 -4.32 23.99
C MET A 547 21.60 -3.03 24.00
N ALA A 548 21.10 -1.98 23.32
CA ALA A 548 21.72 -0.66 23.32
C ALA A 548 21.75 -0.03 24.73
N ASP A 549 20.66 -0.17 25.49
CA ASP A 549 20.56 0.35 26.87
C ASP A 549 21.49 -0.39 27.85
N CYS A 550 21.82 -1.66 27.57
CA CYS A 550 22.81 -2.43 28.33
C CYS A 550 24.27 -2.18 27.88
N GLY A 551 24.51 -1.26 26.93
CA GLY A 551 25.84 -0.97 26.41
C GLY A 551 26.50 -2.12 25.63
N ALA A 552 25.70 -3.09 25.15
CA ALA A 552 26.21 -4.22 24.37
C ALA A 552 26.33 -3.84 22.89
N GLU A 553 27.51 -4.09 22.28
CA GLU A 553 27.69 -3.93 20.84
C GLU A 553 26.74 -4.86 20.07
N VAL A 554 25.92 -4.27 19.19
CA VAL A 554 25.06 -5.04 18.29
C VAL A 554 25.91 -5.56 17.14
N SER A 555 26.35 -6.82 17.25
CA SER A 555 27.10 -7.50 16.19
C SER A 555 26.21 -7.72 14.95
N ASN A 556 26.70 -7.33 13.78
CA ASN A 556 26.04 -7.59 12.48
C ASN A 556 26.47 -8.93 11.85
N ASN A 557 27.13 -9.80 12.61
CA ASN A 557 27.59 -11.11 12.15
C ASN A 557 26.42 -11.99 11.74
N LEU A 558 26.61 -12.83 10.72
CA LEU A 558 25.58 -13.76 10.23
C LEU A 558 25.17 -14.77 11.32
N CYS A 559 26.15 -15.35 12.00
CA CYS A 559 26.03 -16.25 13.15
C CYS A 559 27.42 -16.43 13.80
N PRO A 560 27.56 -17.19 14.91
CA PRO A 560 28.88 -17.46 15.52
C PRO A 560 29.92 -18.09 14.57
N HIS A 561 29.49 -18.78 13.50
CA HIS A 561 30.39 -19.38 12.51
C HIS A 561 30.93 -18.39 11.48
N PHE A 562 30.36 -17.19 11.33
CA PHE A 562 30.80 -16.19 10.34
C PHE A 562 30.72 -14.79 10.91
N ALA A 563 31.89 -14.16 11.10
CA ALA A 563 32.02 -12.75 11.50
C ALA A 563 31.78 -11.75 10.34
N TYR A 564 30.87 -12.11 9.43
CA TYR A 564 30.50 -11.33 8.25
C TYR A 564 28.99 -11.25 8.18
N THR A 565 28.46 -10.14 7.68
CA THR A 565 27.08 -10.04 7.18
C THR A 565 26.88 -10.95 5.97
N ARG A 566 25.61 -11.24 5.61
CA ARG A 566 25.33 -12.00 4.36
C ARG A 566 25.91 -11.30 3.12
N GLN A 567 25.85 -9.97 3.06
CA GLN A 567 26.32 -9.17 1.92
C GLN A 567 27.85 -9.22 1.76
N GLU A 568 28.59 -9.12 2.87
CA GLU A 568 30.05 -9.30 2.87
C GLU A 568 30.42 -10.73 2.48
N LEU A 569 29.72 -11.72 3.02
CA LEU A 569 29.95 -13.13 2.68
C LEU A 569 29.66 -13.42 1.20
N PHE A 570 28.61 -12.83 0.63
CA PHE A 570 28.33 -12.89 -0.81
C PHE A 570 29.53 -12.41 -1.63
N THR A 571 30.10 -11.28 -1.23
CA THR A 571 31.26 -10.66 -1.88
C THR A 571 32.50 -11.55 -1.78
N VAL A 572 32.79 -12.09 -0.59
CA VAL A 572 33.92 -13.01 -0.37
C VAL A 572 33.80 -14.26 -1.24
N ILE A 573 32.63 -14.91 -1.27
CA ILE A 573 32.38 -16.13 -2.05
C ILE A 573 32.58 -15.86 -3.54
N LYS A 574 32.03 -14.75 -4.04
CA LYS A 574 32.14 -14.35 -5.44
C LYS A 574 33.59 -14.11 -5.85
N PHE A 575 34.35 -13.30 -5.10
CA PHE A 575 35.73 -12.94 -5.45
C PHE A 575 36.69 -14.12 -5.34
N ARG A 576 36.54 -14.96 -4.31
CA ARG A 576 37.37 -16.17 -4.13
C ARG A 576 36.89 -17.35 -4.98
N LYS A 577 35.78 -17.22 -5.71
CA LYS A 577 35.18 -18.25 -6.58
C LYS A 577 34.91 -19.56 -5.84
N LEU A 578 34.44 -19.47 -4.59
CA LEU A 578 34.17 -20.64 -3.74
C LEU A 578 32.87 -21.31 -4.16
N LYS A 579 32.85 -22.64 -4.23
CA LYS A 579 31.73 -23.42 -4.78
C LYS A 579 31.02 -24.34 -3.79
N THR A 580 31.68 -24.73 -2.71
CA THR A 580 31.10 -25.63 -1.70
C THR A 580 31.00 -24.94 -0.34
N PHE A 581 30.09 -25.41 0.52
CA PHE A 581 29.99 -24.89 1.89
C PHE A 581 31.28 -25.08 2.68
N THR A 582 31.96 -26.20 2.48
CA THR A 582 33.23 -26.52 3.14
C THR A 582 34.32 -25.54 2.74
N ASP A 583 34.43 -25.19 1.46
CA ASP A 583 35.38 -24.17 1.00
C ASP A 583 35.08 -22.80 1.63
N VAL A 584 33.80 -22.44 1.71
CA VAL A 584 33.35 -21.19 2.34
C VAL A 584 33.69 -21.18 3.83
N MET A 585 33.40 -22.26 4.55
CA MET A 585 33.69 -22.40 5.98
C MET A 585 35.20 -22.34 6.25
N ASN A 586 36.01 -23.05 5.45
CA ASN A 586 37.47 -23.06 5.62
C ASN A 586 38.12 -21.71 5.27
N SER A 587 37.53 -20.96 4.34
CA SER A 587 38.04 -19.70 3.84
C SER A 587 37.63 -18.48 4.69
N ALA A 588 36.41 -18.48 5.23
CA ALA A 588 35.79 -17.30 5.86
C ALA A 588 35.07 -17.60 7.18
N GLY A 589 35.01 -18.84 7.62
CA GLY A 589 34.36 -19.24 8.86
C GLY A 589 35.27 -19.14 10.09
N SER A 590 34.66 -19.07 11.27
CA SER A 590 35.34 -18.99 12.58
C SER A 590 36.04 -20.29 12.97
N ALA A 591 35.58 -21.43 12.43
CA ALA A 591 36.10 -22.76 12.74
C ALA A 591 36.18 -23.62 11.47
N GLN A 592 37.39 -24.04 11.11
CA GLN A 592 37.62 -24.91 9.96
C GLN A 592 36.91 -26.25 10.13
N ASN A 593 36.40 -26.80 9.03
CA ASN A 593 35.64 -28.07 8.98
C ASN A 593 34.38 -28.12 9.88
N SER A 594 33.88 -26.97 10.33
CA SER A 594 32.62 -26.93 11.06
C SER A 594 31.44 -27.33 10.16
N LEU A 595 30.46 -28.03 10.74
CA LEU A 595 29.20 -28.28 10.06
C LEU A 595 28.31 -27.03 9.97
N GLY A 596 28.66 -25.89 10.56
CA GLY A 596 27.82 -24.69 10.57
C GLY A 596 26.50 -24.86 11.33
N CYS A 597 25.51 -24.00 11.08
CA CYS A 597 24.19 -24.07 11.72
C CYS A 597 23.03 -23.89 10.72
N GLU A 598 21.81 -23.98 11.22
CA GLU A 598 20.55 -23.73 10.51
C GLU A 598 20.41 -22.31 9.95
N VAL A 599 21.29 -21.38 10.34
CA VAL A 599 21.34 -20.01 9.81
C VAL A 599 22.31 -19.91 8.64
N CYS A 600 23.58 -20.29 8.84
CA CYS A 600 24.61 -20.06 7.84
C CYS A 600 24.58 -21.07 6.69
N ARG A 601 24.19 -22.34 6.93
CA ARG A 601 24.04 -23.33 5.85
C ARG A 601 23.11 -22.85 4.73
N PRO A 602 21.82 -22.55 5.01
CA PRO A 602 20.91 -22.07 3.97
C PRO A 602 21.28 -20.70 3.42
N ALA A 603 21.90 -19.82 4.21
CA ALA A 603 22.39 -18.54 3.70
C ALA A 603 23.50 -18.73 2.66
N VAL A 604 24.49 -19.57 2.93
CA VAL A 604 25.58 -19.91 2.00
C VAL A 604 25.02 -20.68 0.80
N GLY A 605 24.13 -21.65 1.00
CA GLY A 605 23.46 -22.38 -0.08
C GLY A 605 22.70 -21.46 -1.04
N SER A 606 22.03 -20.43 -0.50
CA SER A 606 21.38 -19.37 -1.28
C SER A 606 22.39 -18.55 -2.07
N ILE A 607 23.51 -18.13 -1.47
CA ILE A 607 24.57 -17.38 -2.16
C ILE A 607 25.19 -18.19 -3.30
N LEU A 608 25.58 -19.44 -3.04
CA LEU A 608 26.17 -20.34 -4.03
C LEU A 608 25.22 -20.55 -5.21
N SER A 609 23.94 -20.73 -4.93
CA SER A 609 22.92 -20.86 -5.99
C SER A 609 22.73 -19.58 -6.79
N SER A 610 22.81 -18.42 -6.13
CA SER A 610 22.67 -17.11 -6.78
C SER A 610 23.89 -16.71 -7.61
N LEU A 611 25.04 -17.36 -7.41
CA LEU A 611 26.28 -17.09 -8.14
C LEU A 611 26.55 -18.13 -9.23
N TRP A 612 26.33 -19.40 -8.93
CA TRP A 612 26.77 -20.51 -9.79
C TRP A 612 25.62 -21.34 -10.36
N ASN A 613 24.44 -21.28 -9.73
CA ASN A 613 23.21 -21.98 -10.14
C ASN A 613 23.42 -23.47 -10.47
N GLU A 614 24.33 -24.15 -9.75
CA GLU A 614 24.58 -25.57 -9.94
C GLU A 614 23.42 -26.42 -9.39
N LEU A 615 23.17 -27.59 -10.00
CA LEU A 615 22.11 -28.50 -9.58
C LEU A 615 22.25 -28.87 -8.09
N ILE A 616 21.28 -28.46 -7.27
CA ILE A 616 21.35 -28.65 -5.81
C ILE A 616 21.26 -30.11 -5.35
N MET A 617 20.90 -31.01 -6.25
CA MET A 617 20.92 -32.45 -6.01
C MET A 617 22.34 -33.03 -6.01
N LYS A 618 23.35 -32.24 -6.40
CA LYS A 618 24.75 -32.58 -6.12
C LYS A 618 24.95 -32.77 -4.62
N GLN A 619 25.63 -33.86 -4.26
CA GLN A 619 25.78 -34.32 -2.88
C GLN A 619 26.33 -33.22 -1.94
N GLU A 620 27.30 -32.44 -2.42
CA GLU A 620 27.98 -31.38 -1.68
C GLU A 620 27.08 -30.15 -1.40
N LEU A 621 26.10 -29.91 -2.27
CA LEU A 621 25.18 -28.77 -2.18
C LEU A 621 23.90 -29.12 -1.44
N ARG A 622 23.52 -30.40 -1.40
CA ARG A 622 22.22 -30.84 -0.90
C ARG A 622 21.94 -30.45 0.55
N GLN A 623 22.89 -30.66 1.47
CA GLN A 623 22.75 -30.27 2.88
C GLN A 623 22.93 -28.78 3.16
N THR A 624 23.22 -27.98 2.13
CA THR A 624 23.25 -26.52 2.26
C THR A 624 21.87 -25.93 2.04
N GLN A 625 20.94 -26.68 1.45
CA GLN A 625 19.60 -26.20 1.13
C GLN A 625 18.63 -26.42 2.28
N ASP A 626 17.63 -25.56 2.40
CA ASP A 626 16.52 -25.78 3.34
C ASP A 626 15.77 -27.09 3.02
N THR A 627 15.06 -27.64 4.01
CA THR A 627 14.40 -28.95 3.92
C THR A 627 13.58 -29.13 2.65
N ASN A 628 12.78 -28.13 2.26
CA ASN A 628 11.88 -28.25 1.10
C ASN A 628 12.66 -28.31 -0.23
N ASP A 629 13.70 -27.49 -0.36
CA ASP A 629 14.62 -27.54 -1.50
C ASP A 629 15.34 -28.88 -1.58
N ARG A 630 15.74 -29.45 -0.44
CA ARG A 630 16.42 -30.74 -0.36
C ARG A 630 15.57 -31.94 -0.83
N SER A 631 14.25 -31.85 -0.65
CA SER A 631 13.29 -32.86 -1.09
C SER A 631 12.64 -32.53 -2.44
N LEU A 632 12.99 -31.38 -3.04
CA LEU A 632 12.37 -30.85 -4.25
C LEU A 632 10.83 -30.79 -4.15
N ALA A 633 10.30 -30.60 -2.94
CA ALA A 633 8.86 -30.58 -2.67
C ALA A 633 8.59 -29.96 -1.29
N ASN A 634 7.41 -29.36 -1.11
CA ASN A 634 7.04 -28.79 0.19
C ASN A 634 6.61 -29.89 1.14
N MET A 635 7.30 -30.02 2.27
CA MET A 635 6.86 -30.88 3.37
C MET A 635 5.56 -30.35 4.00
N GLN A 636 4.61 -31.24 4.23
CA GLN A 636 3.33 -31.00 4.88
C GLN A 636 3.40 -31.36 6.36
N ARG A 637 2.36 -31.01 7.11
CA ARG A 637 2.31 -31.19 8.58
C ARG A 637 2.47 -32.63 9.05
N ASP A 638 2.08 -33.59 8.23
CA ASP A 638 2.19 -35.02 8.50
C ASP A 638 3.52 -35.61 8.01
N GLY A 639 4.35 -34.86 7.28
CA GLY A 639 5.57 -35.37 6.65
C GLY A 639 5.40 -35.82 5.20
N THR A 640 4.18 -35.74 4.65
CA THR A 640 3.95 -35.89 3.19
C THR A 640 4.39 -34.64 2.43
N TYR A 641 4.25 -34.64 1.11
CA TYR A 641 4.78 -33.60 0.24
C TYR A 641 3.71 -33.02 -0.70
N SER A 642 3.93 -31.80 -1.19
CA SER A 642 3.13 -31.21 -2.27
C SER A 642 3.86 -31.21 -3.61
N VAL A 643 3.10 -31.43 -4.68
CA VAL A 643 3.55 -31.47 -6.07
C VAL A 643 2.85 -30.35 -6.83
N VAL A 644 3.64 -29.43 -7.39
CA VAL A 644 3.14 -28.25 -8.10
C VAL A 644 3.85 -28.13 -9.45
N PRO A 645 3.20 -28.58 -10.54
CA PRO A 645 3.70 -28.35 -11.89
C PRO A 645 3.71 -26.85 -12.23
N ARG A 646 4.66 -26.44 -13.07
CA ARG A 646 4.75 -25.08 -13.62
C ARG A 646 3.67 -24.88 -14.67
N LEU A 647 2.92 -23.79 -14.57
CA LEU A 647 1.88 -23.38 -15.53
C LEU A 647 2.10 -21.90 -15.92
N PRO A 648 3.10 -21.56 -16.76
CA PRO A 648 3.47 -20.18 -17.03
C PRO A 648 2.26 -19.28 -17.31
N ALA A 649 2.20 -18.11 -16.67
CA ALA A 649 1.07 -17.18 -16.75
C ALA A 649 -0.33 -17.72 -16.35
N GLY A 650 -0.40 -18.95 -15.83
CA GLY A 650 -1.65 -19.66 -15.55
C GLY A 650 -2.23 -20.44 -16.74
N GLU A 651 -1.50 -20.55 -17.85
CA GLU A 651 -1.96 -21.27 -19.03
C GLU A 651 -1.76 -22.78 -18.91
N ILE A 652 -2.77 -23.55 -19.33
CA ILE A 652 -2.74 -25.01 -19.32
C ILE A 652 -3.55 -25.57 -20.49
N THR A 653 -3.01 -26.58 -21.18
CA THR A 653 -3.72 -27.27 -22.25
C THR A 653 -4.67 -28.33 -21.66
N PRO A 654 -5.76 -28.71 -22.36
CA PRO A 654 -6.64 -29.78 -21.88
C PRO A 654 -5.91 -31.11 -21.61
N ALA A 655 -4.89 -31.44 -22.41
CA ALA A 655 -4.10 -32.66 -22.20
C ALA A 655 -3.30 -32.62 -20.90
N LYS A 656 -2.61 -31.50 -20.60
CA LYS A 656 -1.90 -31.30 -19.34
C LYS A 656 -2.84 -31.29 -18.15
N LEU A 657 -4.01 -30.68 -18.27
CA LEU A 657 -5.03 -30.67 -17.22
C LEU A 657 -5.54 -32.09 -16.91
N LYS A 658 -5.78 -32.92 -17.93
CA LYS A 658 -6.13 -34.34 -17.75
C LYS A 658 -5.02 -35.11 -17.03
N ALA A 659 -3.77 -34.94 -17.46
CA ALA A 659 -2.63 -35.60 -16.82
C ALA A 659 -2.52 -35.26 -15.33
N ILE A 660 -2.72 -33.98 -14.95
CA ILE A 660 -2.77 -33.58 -13.53
C ILE A 660 -3.92 -34.29 -12.80
N GLY A 661 -5.12 -34.34 -13.40
CA GLY A 661 -6.28 -35.01 -12.82
C GLY A 661 -6.06 -36.52 -12.60
N GLU A 662 -5.51 -37.21 -13.59
CA GLU A 662 -5.21 -38.64 -13.52
C GLU A 662 -4.12 -38.96 -12.49
N VAL A 663 -3.09 -38.12 -12.38
CA VAL A 663 -2.04 -38.25 -11.36
C VAL A 663 -2.63 -38.02 -9.97
N ALA A 664 -3.46 -36.99 -9.80
CA ALA A 664 -4.09 -36.71 -8.52
C ALA A 664 -5.01 -37.86 -8.06
N ASP A 665 -5.79 -38.44 -8.98
CA ASP A 665 -6.68 -39.56 -8.69
C ASP A 665 -5.90 -40.83 -8.32
N GLU A 666 -4.90 -41.21 -9.12
CA GLU A 666 -4.09 -42.43 -8.90
C GLU A 666 -3.40 -42.43 -7.53
N TYR A 667 -2.83 -41.28 -7.13
CA TYR A 667 -2.08 -41.16 -5.88
C TYR A 667 -2.92 -40.62 -4.72
N GLY A 668 -4.23 -40.40 -4.92
CA GLY A 668 -5.15 -39.90 -3.90
C GLY A 668 -4.78 -38.52 -3.34
N LEU A 669 -4.30 -37.61 -4.20
CA LEU A 669 -3.77 -36.31 -3.82
C LEU A 669 -4.89 -35.27 -3.67
N TYR A 670 -4.83 -34.48 -2.60
CA TYR A 670 -5.73 -33.33 -2.43
C TYR A 670 -5.36 -32.24 -3.44
N THR A 671 -6.32 -31.77 -4.23
CA THR A 671 -6.12 -30.76 -5.27
C THR A 671 -6.69 -29.39 -4.88
N LYS A 672 -5.93 -28.32 -5.16
CA LYS A 672 -6.36 -26.93 -4.91
C LYS A 672 -5.81 -25.96 -5.93
N ILE A 673 -6.67 -25.09 -6.46
CA ILE A 673 -6.23 -23.93 -7.25
C ILE A 673 -5.67 -22.86 -6.30
N THR A 674 -4.47 -22.38 -6.60
CA THR A 674 -3.78 -21.36 -5.80
C THR A 674 -3.96 -19.96 -6.37
N GLY A 675 -3.76 -18.94 -5.55
CA GLY A 675 -3.77 -17.54 -5.99
C GLY A 675 -2.63 -17.18 -6.97
N GLY A 676 -1.69 -18.09 -7.23
CA GLY A 676 -0.64 -17.95 -8.23
C GLY A 676 -0.98 -18.58 -9.59
N GLN A 677 -2.26 -18.92 -9.83
CA GLN A 677 -2.74 -19.62 -11.04
C GLN A 677 -2.02 -20.96 -11.24
N ARG A 678 -1.97 -21.77 -10.17
CA ARG A 678 -1.39 -23.13 -10.17
C ARG A 678 -2.39 -24.13 -9.59
N ILE A 679 -2.21 -25.39 -9.92
CA ILE A 679 -2.88 -26.52 -9.25
C ILE A 679 -1.86 -27.16 -8.32
N ASP A 680 -2.16 -27.17 -7.03
CA ASP A 680 -1.34 -27.77 -5.97
C ASP A 680 -1.93 -29.14 -5.61
N MET A 681 -1.09 -30.17 -5.58
CA MET A 681 -1.46 -31.55 -5.23
C MET A 681 -0.76 -31.95 -3.93
N PHE A 682 -1.50 -32.16 -2.85
CA PHE A 682 -0.96 -32.45 -1.51
C PHE A 682 -1.15 -33.92 -1.12
N GLY A 683 -0.28 -34.41 -0.23
CA GLY A 683 -0.36 -35.76 0.32
C GLY A 683 0.55 -36.78 -0.36
N ALA A 684 1.45 -36.35 -1.25
CA ALA A 684 2.36 -37.26 -1.93
C ALA A 684 3.38 -37.83 -0.94
N LYS A 685 3.58 -39.15 -0.93
CA LYS A 685 4.62 -39.79 -0.11
C LYS A 685 5.98 -39.56 -0.77
N LYS A 686 7.05 -39.47 0.04
CA LYS A 686 8.41 -39.18 -0.44
C LYS A 686 8.84 -40.11 -1.58
N GLN A 687 8.57 -41.41 -1.42
CA GLN A 687 8.92 -42.48 -2.35
C GLN A 687 8.13 -42.44 -3.66
N ASP A 688 6.96 -41.80 -3.67
CA ASP A 688 6.10 -41.72 -4.85
C ASP A 688 6.46 -40.52 -5.73
N LEU A 689 7.16 -39.52 -5.18
CA LEU A 689 7.51 -38.28 -5.90
C LEU A 689 8.20 -38.53 -7.26
N PRO A 690 9.22 -39.42 -7.40
CA PRO A 690 9.85 -39.63 -8.70
C PRO A 690 8.88 -40.18 -9.76
N LYS A 691 7.97 -41.08 -9.39
CA LYS A 691 6.98 -41.66 -10.31
C LYS A 691 5.89 -40.65 -10.69
N ILE A 692 5.45 -39.85 -9.73
CA ILE A 692 4.53 -38.73 -9.97
C ILE A 692 5.14 -37.76 -10.98
N TRP A 693 6.40 -37.35 -10.76
CA TRP A 693 7.09 -36.43 -11.66
C TRP A 693 7.45 -37.05 -13.01
N GLU A 694 7.72 -38.35 -13.10
CA GLU A 694 7.88 -39.06 -14.38
C GLU A 694 6.63 -38.86 -15.27
N ARG A 695 5.43 -39.13 -14.75
CA ARG A 695 4.16 -38.89 -15.49
C ARG A 695 3.96 -37.42 -15.89
N LEU A 696 4.32 -36.48 -15.01
CA LEU A 696 4.15 -35.05 -15.26
C LEU A 696 5.15 -34.54 -16.31
N VAL A 697 6.40 -34.99 -16.26
CA VAL A 697 7.44 -34.67 -17.24
C VAL A 697 7.12 -35.28 -18.60
N ASP A 698 6.62 -36.52 -18.65
CA ASP A 698 6.15 -37.15 -19.89
C ASP A 698 4.99 -36.38 -20.53
N ALA A 699 4.14 -35.73 -19.72
CA ALA A 699 3.10 -34.81 -20.18
C ALA A 699 3.64 -33.40 -20.55
N GLY A 700 4.96 -33.20 -20.55
CA GLY A 700 5.63 -31.96 -20.92
C GLY A 700 5.51 -30.85 -19.87
N MET A 701 5.41 -31.20 -18.58
CA MET A 701 5.39 -30.25 -17.47
C MET A 701 6.74 -30.18 -16.76
N GLU A 702 7.06 -29.01 -16.23
CA GLU A 702 8.25 -28.76 -15.41
C GLU A 702 7.87 -28.49 -13.95
N THR A 703 8.86 -28.48 -13.06
CA THR A 703 8.65 -28.07 -11.66
C THR A 703 8.30 -26.58 -11.53
N GLY A 704 7.24 -26.31 -10.77
CA GLY A 704 6.86 -24.94 -10.40
C GLY A 704 7.77 -24.32 -9.34
N LEU A 705 8.75 -25.07 -8.81
CA LEU A 705 9.62 -24.66 -7.70
C LEU A 705 8.84 -24.09 -6.51
N ALA A 706 7.66 -24.66 -6.26
CA ALA A 706 6.82 -24.27 -5.14
C ALA A 706 7.46 -24.57 -3.77
N TYR A 707 8.62 -25.23 -3.74
CA TYR A 707 9.43 -25.45 -2.55
C TYR A 707 10.55 -24.43 -2.38
N GLY A 708 11.17 -23.98 -3.47
CA GLY A 708 12.37 -23.17 -3.44
C GLY A 708 12.18 -21.74 -2.95
N LYS A 709 13.26 -21.11 -2.48
CA LYS A 709 13.35 -19.64 -2.36
C LYS A 709 13.77 -19.09 -3.73
N SER A 710 12.80 -18.98 -4.63
CA SER A 710 12.99 -18.56 -6.03
C SER A 710 11.70 -17.90 -6.55
N LEU A 711 11.68 -17.55 -7.85
CA LEU A 711 10.44 -17.13 -8.51
C LEU A 711 9.40 -18.27 -8.46
N ARG A 712 8.24 -17.97 -7.84
CA ARG A 712 7.14 -18.93 -7.69
C ARG A 712 6.12 -18.89 -8.83
N THR A 713 5.81 -17.70 -9.32
CA THR A 713 4.79 -17.48 -10.35
C THR A 713 4.90 -16.06 -10.88
N VAL A 714 4.56 -15.87 -12.15
CA VAL A 714 4.15 -14.58 -12.70
C VAL A 714 2.66 -14.64 -12.99
N LYS A 715 1.85 -14.07 -12.10
CA LYS A 715 0.40 -14.04 -12.27
C LYS A 715 0.05 -13.13 -13.46
N SER A 716 -0.86 -13.56 -14.32
CA SER A 716 -1.30 -12.77 -15.46
C SER A 716 -2.81 -12.60 -15.48
N CYS A 717 -3.30 -11.54 -16.11
CA CYS A 717 -4.67 -11.55 -16.64
C CYS A 717 -4.65 -11.98 -18.10
N VAL A 718 -5.83 -12.26 -18.67
CA VAL A 718 -5.97 -12.73 -20.05
C VAL A 718 -5.58 -11.70 -21.13
N GLY A 719 -5.19 -10.48 -20.72
CA GLY A 719 -4.56 -9.48 -21.59
C GLY A 719 -5.41 -9.02 -22.77
N SER A 720 -4.77 -8.41 -23.76
CA SER A 720 -5.38 -8.07 -25.06
C SER A 720 -5.79 -9.31 -25.87
N THR A 721 -5.32 -10.50 -25.50
CA THR A 721 -5.68 -11.77 -26.13
C THR A 721 -7.18 -12.08 -26.01
N TRP A 722 -7.79 -11.78 -24.86
CA TRP A 722 -9.21 -12.08 -24.62
C TRP A 722 -10.01 -10.96 -23.96
N CYS A 723 -9.38 -10.12 -23.13
CA CYS A 723 -10.09 -9.09 -22.39
C CYS A 723 -10.38 -7.91 -23.31
N ARG A 724 -11.65 -7.50 -23.41
CA ARG A 724 -12.06 -6.29 -24.14
C ARG A 724 -11.43 -4.98 -23.63
N TYR A 725 -10.80 -5.01 -22.46
CA TYR A 725 -10.07 -3.89 -21.85
C TYR A 725 -8.56 -4.08 -21.88
N GLY A 726 -8.06 -5.17 -22.45
CA GLY A 726 -6.64 -5.46 -22.55
C GLY A 726 -5.98 -4.49 -23.53
N VAL A 727 -4.99 -3.75 -23.04
CA VAL A 727 -4.15 -2.82 -23.80
C VAL A 727 -2.89 -3.55 -24.29
N GLY A 728 -2.26 -4.33 -23.41
CA GLY A 728 -1.07 -5.12 -23.74
C GLY A 728 -1.29 -6.62 -23.60
N ASP A 729 -0.44 -7.40 -24.29
CA ASP A 729 -0.36 -8.85 -24.15
C ASP A 729 0.32 -9.19 -22.82
N SER A 730 -0.48 -9.26 -21.76
CA SER A 730 0.01 -9.64 -20.43
C SER A 730 0.30 -11.12 -20.29
N VAL A 731 -0.35 -11.98 -21.08
CA VAL A 731 -0.14 -13.42 -21.01
C VAL A 731 1.22 -13.76 -21.59
N GLY A 732 1.49 -13.36 -22.84
CA GLY A 732 2.76 -13.62 -23.49
C GLY A 732 3.94 -12.96 -22.77
N PHE A 733 3.74 -11.79 -22.15
CA PHE A 733 4.81 -11.18 -21.34
C PHE A 733 5.00 -11.88 -19.99
N ALA A 734 3.93 -12.31 -19.30
CA ALA A 734 4.07 -13.11 -18.09
C ALA A 734 4.76 -14.46 -18.35
N VAL A 735 4.46 -15.13 -19.47
CA VAL A 735 5.13 -16.36 -19.88
C VAL A 735 6.63 -16.12 -20.05
N GLU A 736 7.02 -15.09 -20.80
CA GLU A 736 8.44 -14.79 -21.00
C GLU A 736 9.16 -14.49 -19.69
N LEU A 737 8.58 -13.68 -18.80
CA LEU A 737 9.22 -13.36 -17.52
C LEU A 737 9.32 -14.58 -16.61
N GLU A 738 8.31 -15.45 -16.63
CA GLU A 738 8.35 -16.66 -15.84
C GLU A 738 9.38 -17.66 -16.37
N GLU A 739 9.46 -17.83 -17.68
CA GLU A 739 10.45 -18.67 -18.35
C GLU A 739 11.87 -18.10 -18.25
N ARG A 740 12.00 -16.77 -18.18
CA ARG A 740 13.29 -16.10 -18.00
C ARG A 740 13.83 -16.31 -16.59
N TYR A 741 13.00 -16.09 -15.57
CA TYR A 741 13.47 -16.10 -14.18
C TYR A 741 13.20 -17.43 -13.44
N LYS A 742 12.76 -18.47 -14.15
CA LYS A 742 12.66 -19.82 -13.55
C LYS A 742 14.03 -20.26 -13.05
N MET A 743 14.06 -20.91 -11.89
CA MET A 743 15.27 -21.33 -11.16
C MET A 743 16.20 -20.23 -10.64
N VAL A 744 15.94 -18.94 -10.87
CA VAL A 744 16.70 -17.90 -10.17
C VAL A 744 16.38 -17.99 -8.68
N ARG A 745 17.29 -18.61 -7.92
CA ARG A 745 17.21 -18.69 -6.46
C ARG A 745 17.59 -17.36 -5.86
N SER A 746 16.95 -17.04 -4.75
CA SER A 746 16.99 -15.72 -4.15
C SER A 746 16.93 -15.80 -2.61
N PRO A 747 17.32 -14.73 -1.91
CA PRO A 747 17.29 -14.70 -0.44
C PRO A 747 15.94 -15.11 0.15
N HIS A 748 14.85 -14.79 -0.54
CA HIS A 748 13.51 -15.27 -0.24
C HIS A 748 12.70 -15.52 -1.54
N LYS A 749 11.56 -16.21 -1.45
CA LYS A 749 10.62 -16.44 -2.56
C LYS A 749 10.13 -15.12 -3.19
N ILE A 750 10.02 -15.11 -4.52
CA ILE A 750 9.63 -13.95 -5.34
C ILE A 750 8.35 -14.29 -6.10
N LYS A 751 7.48 -13.29 -6.29
CA LYS A 751 6.29 -13.38 -7.13
C LYS A 751 6.28 -12.19 -8.09
N GLY A 752 5.88 -12.44 -9.34
CA GLY A 752 5.63 -11.42 -10.34
C GLY A 752 4.14 -11.27 -10.65
N GLY A 753 3.76 -10.15 -11.25
CA GLY A 753 2.43 -9.98 -11.84
C GLY A 753 2.45 -9.12 -13.09
N VAL A 754 1.70 -9.48 -14.12
CA VAL A 754 1.59 -8.73 -15.37
C VAL A 754 0.11 -8.51 -15.70
N SER A 755 -0.31 -7.26 -15.71
CA SER A 755 -1.67 -6.86 -16.05
C SER A 755 -1.71 -6.19 -17.42
N GLY A 756 -2.61 -6.65 -18.27
CA GLY A 756 -2.80 -6.08 -19.61
C GLY A 756 -3.46 -4.70 -19.62
N CYS A 757 -3.90 -4.16 -18.47
CA CYS A 757 -4.39 -2.78 -18.33
C CYS A 757 -4.46 -2.35 -16.86
N VAL A 758 -4.79 -1.08 -16.63
CA VAL A 758 -4.93 -0.43 -15.31
C VAL A 758 -6.00 -1.01 -14.39
N ARG A 759 -6.85 -1.93 -14.88
CA ARG A 759 -7.79 -2.69 -14.02
C ARG A 759 -7.09 -3.75 -13.17
N GLU A 760 -5.84 -4.07 -13.52
CA GLU A 760 -4.91 -4.68 -12.57
C GLU A 760 -5.33 -6.09 -12.09
N CYS A 761 -6.01 -6.87 -12.93
CA CYS A 761 -6.54 -8.18 -12.51
C CYS A 761 -5.46 -9.20 -12.09
N ALA A 762 -4.19 -8.96 -12.42
CA ALA A 762 -3.07 -9.80 -11.98
C ALA A 762 -2.55 -9.46 -10.57
N GLU A 763 -3.03 -8.39 -9.93
CA GLU A 763 -2.51 -7.88 -8.65
C GLU A 763 -0.99 -7.63 -8.68
N ALA A 764 -0.44 -7.24 -9.84
CA ALA A 764 0.93 -6.80 -10.08
C ALA A 764 1.50 -5.88 -8.98
N GLN A 765 0.72 -4.93 -8.45
CA GLN A 765 1.16 -4.05 -7.36
C GLN A 765 1.28 -4.78 -6.01
N SER A 766 0.71 -5.96 -5.84
CA SER A 766 0.89 -6.77 -4.61
C SER A 766 2.10 -7.72 -4.65
N LYS A 767 2.86 -7.72 -5.75
CA LYS A 767 3.93 -8.68 -6.03
C LYS A 767 5.30 -8.02 -5.89
N ASP A 768 6.34 -8.85 -5.74
CA ASP A 768 7.72 -8.39 -5.56
C ASP A 768 8.18 -7.54 -6.77
N PHE A 769 7.69 -7.87 -7.97
CA PHE A 769 7.67 -6.98 -9.14
C PHE A 769 6.34 -7.07 -9.89
N GLY A 770 5.93 -5.98 -10.54
CA GLY A 770 4.66 -5.87 -11.23
C GLY A 770 4.75 -5.05 -12.52
N LEU A 771 4.07 -5.48 -13.58
CA LEU A 771 3.97 -4.75 -14.84
C LEU A 771 2.50 -4.48 -15.17
N ILE A 772 2.20 -3.24 -15.59
CA ILE A 772 0.86 -2.86 -16.04
C ILE A 772 1.00 -2.20 -17.42
N ALA A 773 0.30 -2.72 -18.43
CA ALA A 773 0.33 -2.14 -19.77
C ALA A 773 -0.31 -0.75 -19.80
N THR A 774 0.34 0.17 -20.53
CA THR A 774 -0.14 1.50 -20.90
C THR A 774 -0.31 1.57 -22.41
N THR A 775 -0.87 2.67 -22.93
CA THR A 775 -0.99 2.87 -24.38
C THR A 775 0.37 3.07 -25.08
N LYS A 776 1.43 3.38 -24.33
CA LYS A 776 2.76 3.66 -24.85
C LYS A 776 3.80 2.55 -24.55
N GLY A 777 3.47 1.60 -23.68
CA GLY A 777 4.39 0.55 -23.26
C GLY A 777 3.94 -0.10 -21.95
N TRP A 778 4.84 -0.15 -20.97
CA TRP A 778 4.62 -0.78 -19.67
C TRP A 778 5.02 0.15 -18.52
N ALA A 779 4.21 0.15 -17.48
CA ALA A 779 4.55 0.69 -16.17
C ALA A 779 5.16 -0.43 -15.30
N VAL A 780 6.35 -0.19 -14.76
CA VAL A 780 7.11 -1.12 -13.93
C VAL A 780 6.98 -0.73 -12.47
N TYR A 781 6.57 -1.68 -11.64
CA TYR A 781 6.39 -1.52 -10.19
C TYR A 781 7.30 -2.48 -9.44
N LEU A 782 7.96 -2.02 -8.38
CA LEU A 782 8.88 -2.82 -7.58
C LEU A 782 8.58 -2.74 -6.08
N GLY A 783 8.90 -3.82 -5.35
CA GLY A 783 8.89 -3.81 -3.89
C GLY A 783 7.53 -4.09 -3.24
N GLY A 784 6.59 -4.72 -3.95
CA GLY A 784 5.34 -5.17 -3.35
C GLY A 784 5.52 -6.49 -2.61
N ASN A 785 4.59 -6.81 -1.71
CA ASN A 785 4.50 -8.14 -1.14
C ASN A 785 3.08 -8.44 -0.66
N GLY A 786 2.65 -9.69 -0.85
CA GLY A 786 1.64 -10.34 -0.03
C GLY A 786 2.28 -11.10 1.14
N GLY A 787 1.67 -11.01 2.33
CA GLY A 787 2.15 -11.65 3.56
C GLY A 787 1.56 -11.02 4.81
N ALA A 788 2.20 -11.26 5.97
CA ALA A 788 1.77 -10.74 7.27
C ALA A 788 1.80 -9.19 7.35
N LYS A 789 2.71 -8.56 6.60
CA LYS A 789 2.78 -7.10 6.43
C LYS A 789 2.68 -6.76 4.93
N PRO A 790 1.46 -6.73 4.36
CA PRO A 790 1.26 -6.48 2.94
C PRO A 790 1.78 -5.08 2.56
N ARG A 791 2.35 -4.97 1.36
CA ARG A 791 2.91 -3.72 0.83
C ARG A 791 2.62 -3.64 -0.65
N HIS A 792 2.18 -2.49 -1.14
CA HIS A 792 2.09 -2.27 -2.58
C HIS A 792 3.47 -1.91 -3.14
N ALA A 793 3.75 -2.44 -4.33
CA ALA A 793 4.87 -2.08 -5.16
C ALA A 793 4.70 -0.64 -5.64
N GLU A 794 5.81 0.06 -5.80
CA GLU A 794 5.84 1.45 -6.20
C GLU A 794 6.35 1.59 -7.63
N LEU A 795 5.82 2.56 -8.35
CA LEU A 795 6.17 2.82 -9.75
C LEU A 795 7.64 3.27 -9.86
N ILE A 796 8.44 2.57 -10.66
CA ILE A 796 9.86 2.88 -10.89
C ILE A 796 10.11 3.49 -12.27
N ALA A 797 9.37 3.03 -13.27
CA ALA A 797 9.44 3.47 -14.65
C ALA A 797 8.06 3.35 -15.32
N MET A 798 7.75 4.25 -16.25
CA MET A 798 6.48 4.29 -16.96
C MET A 798 6.72 4.40 -18.47
N ASP A 799 5.80 3.85 -19.25
CA ASP A 799 5.81 3.89 -20.71
C ASP A 799 7.09 3.31 -21.35
N VAL A 800 7.68 2.30 -20.69
CA VAL A 800 8.88 1.60 -21.21
C VAL A 800 8.50 0.45 -22.13
N THR A 801 9.39 0.13 -23.06
CA THR A 801 9.26 -1.05 -23.93
C THR A 801 9.40 -2.35 -23.13
N ARG A 802 8.98 -3.47 -23.74
CA ARG A 802 9.13 -4.82 -23.17
C ARG A 802 10.60 -5.14 -22.83
N ALA A 803 11.52 -4.78 -23.71
CA ALA A 803 12.96 -5.02 -23.53
C ALA A 803 13.54 -4.19 -22.37
N GLU A 804 13.14 -2.91 -22.26
CA GLU A 804 13.56 -2.04 -21.15
C GLU A 804 13.00 -2.53 -19.81
N ALA A 805 11.73 -2.95 -19.76
CA ALA A 805 11.14 -3.54 -18.56
C ALA A 805 11.92 -4.77 -18.09
N ILE A 806 12.34 -5.65 -19.01
CA ILE A 806 13.19 -6.82 -18.67
C ILE A 806 14.53 -6.37 -18.09
N LYS A 807 15.21 -5.39 -18.70
CA LYS A 807 16.48 -4.87 -18.16
C LYS A 807 16.33 -4.32 -16.74
N ILE A 808 15.27 -3.57 -16.48
CA ILE A 808 14.99 -3.04 -15.14
C ILE A 808 14.80 -4.19 -14.14
N LEU A 809 14.04 -5.22 -14.51
CA LEU A 809 13.83 -6.40 -13.67
C LEU A 809 15.12 -7.20 -13.46
N ASP A 810 15.95 -7.41 -14.48
CA ASP A 810 17.25 -8.08 -14.37
C ASP A 810 18.14 -7.36 -13.34
N ARG A 811 18.28 -6.04 -13.49
CA ARG A 811 19.07 -5.18 -12.59
C ARG A 811 18.53 -5.25 -11.16
N PHE A 812 17.21 -5.12 -10.98
CA PHE A 812 16.55 -5.22 -9.69
C PHE A 812 16.82 -6.56 -9.00
N MET A 813 16.67 -7.66 -9.75
CA MET A 813 16.84 -9.01 -9.23
C MET A 813 18.29 -9.25 -8.78
N ILE A 814 19.29 -8.98 -9.63
CA ILE A 814 20.70 -9.18 -9.26
C ILE A 814 21.10 -8.27 -8.10
N TYR A 815 20.66 -7.00 -8.10
CA TYR A 815 20.97 -6.09 -7.01
C TYR A 815 20.37 -6.57 -5.67
N TYR A 816 19.15 -7.12 -5.69
CA TYR A 816 18.52 -7.77 -4.54
C TYR A 816 19.28 -9.03 -4.09
N LEU A 817 19.70 -9.91 -5.01
CA LEU A 817 20.46 -11.13 -4.69
C LEU A 817 21.76 -10.81 -3.91
N ARG A 818 22.44 -9.74 -4.33
CA ARG A 818 23.71 -9.27 -3.76
C ARG A 818 23.56 -8.66 -2.36
N SER A 819 22.51 -7.88 -2.13
CA SER A 819 22.47 -6.92 -1.00
C SER A 819 21.40 -7.20 0.06
N ALA A 820 20.43 -8.07 -0.20
CA ALA A 820 19.44 -8.44 0.80
C ALA A 820 20.02 -9.38 1.85
N ASP A 821 19.48 -9.35 3.06
CA ASP A 821 19.80 -10.29 4.12
C ASP A 821 19.08 -11.64 3.91
N LYS A 822 19.45 -12.66 4.68
CA LYS A 822 18.82 -13.99 4.68
C LYS A 822 17.31 -13.88 4.91
N LEU A 823 16.53 -14.60 4.12
CA LEU A 823 15.07 -14.67 4.22
C LEU A 823 14.36 -13.31 4.16
N GLU A 824 15.01 -12.26 3.67
CA GLU A 824 14.44 -10.91 3.55
C GLU A 824 13.59 -10.80 2.27
N ARG A 825 12.35 -10.30 2.38
CA ARG A 825 11.49 -10.00 1.20
C ARG A 825 11.97 -8.72 0.53
N THR A 826 11.79 -8.60 -0.79
CA THR A 826 12.19 -7.40 -1.57
C THR A 826 11.61 -6.10 -0.99
N ALA A 827 10.36 -6.13 -0.55
CA ALA A 827 9.70 -5.02 0.16
C ALA A 827 10.50 -4.51 1.38
N ARG A 828 10.92 -5.44 2.25
CA ARG A 828 11.63 -5.11 3.50
C ARG A 828 13.07 -4.70 3.22
N TRP A 829 13.69 -5.33 2.23
CA TRP A 829 14.99 -4.93 1.71
C TRP A 829 14.97 -3.49 1.20
N ILE A 830 13.97 -3.10 0.40
CA ILE A 830 13.85 -1.71 -0.09
C ILE A 830 13.67 -0.72 1.07
N GLU A 831 12.88 -1.06 2.08
CA GLU A 831 12.71 -0.20 3.27
C GLU A 831 14.01 -0.02 4.06
N ARG A 832 14.85 -1.07 4.12
CA ARG A 832 16.16 -1.04 4.78
C ARG A 832 17.22 -0.31 3.97
N LEU A 833 17.13 -0.29 2.64
CA LEU A 833 18.09 0.42 1.79
C LEU A 833 18.14 1.91 2.18
N PRO A 834 19.33 2.49 2.42
CA PRO A 834 19.44 3.92 2.68
C PRO A 834 18.87 4.75 1.52
N GLY A 835 17.89 5.62 1.81
CA GLY A 835 17.14 6.38 0.80
C GLY A 835 16.07 5.57 0.03
N GLY A 836 15.84 4.32 0.43
CA GLY A 836 14.74 3.47 -0.02
C GLY A 836 14.65 3.27 -1.53
N LEU A 837 13.42 3.37 -2.04
CA LEU A 837 13.14 3.22 -3.47
C LEU A 837 13.86 4.29 -4.33
N LYS A 838 14.09 5.49 -3.80
CA LYS A 838 14.78 6.57 -4.53
C LYS A 838 16.22 6.15 -4.86
N THR A 839 16.97 5.67 -3.88
CA THR A 839 18.33 5.16 -4.11
C THR A 839 18.32 3.95 -5.04
N LEU A 840 17.36 3.03 -4.89
CA LEU A 840 17.23 1.91 -5.81
C LEU A 840 17.06 2.40 -7.26
N LYS A 841 16.20 3.40 -7.49
CA LYS A 841 16.00 4.02 -8.81
C LYS A 841 17.29 4.60 -9.37
N GLU A 842 18.00 5.39 -8.56
CA GLU A 842 19.28 5.99 -8.96
C GLU A 842 20.31 4.91 -9.38
N VAL A 843 20.31 3.74 -8.73
CA VAL A 843 21.23 2.65 -9.06
C VAL A 843 20.81 1.89 -10.32
N ILE A 844 19.53 1.50 -10.46
CA ILE A 844 19.10 0.57 -11.52
C ILE A 844 18.55 1.25 -12.77
N ILE A 845 18.19 2.54 -12.70
CA ILE A 845 17.70 3.34 -13.83
C ILE A 845 18.78 4.32 -14.28
N ASP A 846 19.25 5.16 -13.35
CA ASP A 846 20.19 6.25 -13.66
C ASP A 846 21.65 5.79 -13.68
N ASP A 847 21.89 4.50 -13.44
CA ASP A 847 23.20 3.85 -13.37
C ASP A 847 24.24 4.63 -12.55
N LYS A 848 23.82 5.19 -11.41
CA LYS A 848 24.65 6.05 -10.55
C LYS A 848 25.97 5.39 -10.10
N LEU A 849 26.02 4.06 -10.09
CA LEU A 849 27.22 3.28 -9.71
C LEU A 849 28.01 2.74 -10.91
N GLY A 850 27.51 2.88 -12.15
CA GLY A 850 28.16 2.34 -13.34
C GLY A 850 28.20 0.81 -13.39
N ILE A 851 27.20 0.13 -12.82
CA ILE A 851 27.16 -1.34 -12.68
C ILE A 851 26.03 -2.01 -13.45
N CYS A 852 25.15 -1.25 -14.12
CA CYS A 852 23.97 -1.82 -14.78
C CYS A 852 24.33 -2.90 -15.81
N ASP A 853 25.36 -2.68 -16.62
CA ASP A 853 25.82 -3.67 -17.61
C ASP A 853 26.36 -4.95 -16.94
N ASP A 854 27.00 -4.83 -15.78
CA ASP A 854 27.48 -5.97 -15.00
C ASP A 854 26.31 -6.77 -14.40
N LEU A 855 25.28 -6.07 -13.90
CA LEU A 855 24.06 -6.69 -13.38
C LEU A 855 23.32 -7.44 -14.50
N GLU A 856 23.21 -6.84 -15.69
CA GLU A 856 22.59 -7.48 -16.85
C GLU A 856 23.38 -8.74 -17.27
N ARG A 857 24.71 -8.64 -17.38
CA ARG A 857 25.56 -9.79 -17.75
C ARG A 857 25.44 -10.93 -16.75
N GLU A 858 25.43 -10.64 -15.46
CA GLU A 858 25.24 -11.67 -14.42
C GLU A 858 23.87 -12.35 -14.49
N MET A 859 22.81 -11.60 -14.79
CA MET A 859 21.51 -12.23 -15.03
C MET A 859 21.54 -13.15 -16.25
N GLN A 860 22.18 -12.72 -17.35
CA GLN A 860 22.30 -13.55 -18.56
C GLN A 860 23.07 -14.86 -18.29
N GLU A 861 24.14 -14.80 -17.50
CA GLU A 861 24.87 -16.00 -17.07
C GLU A 861 23.97 -16.95 -16.26
N LEU A 862 23.19 -16.42 -15.30
CA LEU A 862 22.32 -17.23 -14.44
C LEU A 862 21.16 -17.91 -15.19
N ILE A 863 20.50 -17.19 -16.10
CA ILE A 863 19.36 -17.75 -16.84
C ILE A 863 19.80 -18.74 -17.92
N GLY A 864 21.05 -18.63 -18.39
CA GLY A 864 21.64 -19.54 -19.37
C GLY A 864 21.95 -20.94 -18.83
N THR A 865 21.94 -21.15 -17.51
CA THR A 865 22.29 -22.43 -16.85
C THR A 865 21.07 -23.20 -16.35
N PHE A 866 19.85 -22.88 -16.82
CA PHE A 866 18.64 -23.55 -16.35
C PHE A 866 18.63 -25.06 -16.67
N GLU A 867 18.44 -25.86 -15.64
CA GLU A 867 18.09 -27.28 -15.74
C GLU A 867 16.95 -27.62 -14.78
N CYS A 868 15.93 -28.34 -15.25
CA CYS A 868 14.80 -28.75 -14.41
C CYS A 868 15.20 -29.89 -13.46
N GLU A 869 15.25 -29.61 -12.15
CA GLU A 869 15.68 -30.56 -11.11
C GLU A 869 14.92 -31.90 -11.15
N TRP A 870 13.61 -31.87 -11.36
CA TRP A 870 12.79 -33.09 -11.44
C TRP A 870 13.00 -33.85 -12.74
N THR A 871 13.21 -33.16 -13.87
CA THR A 871 13.58 -33.82 -15.13
C THR A 871 14.90 -34.57 -14.96
N GLU A 872 15.85 -33.93 -14.27
CA GLU A 872 17.15 -34.49 -13.93
C GLU A 872 17.08 -35.68 -12.95
N VAL A 873 16.13 -35.69 -12.01
CA VAL A 873 15.86 -36.85 -11.16
C VAL A 873 15.23 -37.99 -11.95
N VAL A 874 14.25 -37.70 -12.82
CA VAL A 874 13.53 -38.71 -13.62
C VAL A 874 14.47 -39.40 -14.62
N LYS A 875 15.35 -38.64 -15.29
CA LYS A 875 16.33 -39.18 -16.25
C LYS A 875 17.41 -40.02 -15.58
N ASN A 876 17.78 -39.69 -14.35
CA ASN A 876 18.85 -40.39 -13.62
C ASN A 876 18.26 -41.28 -12.51
N LYS A 877 18.02 -42.54 -12.85
CA LYS A 877 17.43 -43.52 -11.92
C LYS A 877 18.24 -43.74 -10.63
N ASP A 878 19.54 -43.45 -10.59
CA ASP A 878 20.31 -43.52 -9.34
C ASP A 878 19.86 -42.47 -8.32
N ARG A 879 19.36 -41.31 -8.77
CA ARG A 879 18.82 -40.27 -7.88
C ARG A 879 17.52 -40.70 -7.18
N HIS A 880 16.79 -41.70 -7.72
CA HIS A 880 15.59 -42.24 -7.09
C HIS A 880 15.88 -42.85 -5.71
N LYS A 881 17.10 -43.38 -5.49
CA LYS A 881 17.53 -43.97 -4.21
C LYS A 881 17.38 -43.01 -3.04
N MET A 882 17.45 -41.70 -3.30
CA MET A 882 17.37 -40.63 -2.32
C MET A 882 15.93 -40.31 -1.85
N PHE A 883 14.93 -40.85 -2.56
CA PHE A 883 13.51 -40.65 -2.25
C PHE A 883 12.88 -41.85 -1.54
N ARG A 884 13.64 -42.94 -1.34
CA ARG A 884 13.19 -44.10 -0.57
C ARG A 884 12.77 -43.70 0.84
N GLN A 885 11.70 -44.34 1.34
CA GLN A 885 11.30 -44.19 2.74
C GLN A 885 12.30 -44.91 3.65
N PHE A 886 12.66 -46.15 3.31
CA PHE A 886 13.67 -46.94 4.01
C PHE A 886 14.74 -47.44 3.05
N VAL A 887 15.99 -47.48 3.51
CA VAL A 887 17.10 -47.98 2.67
C VAL A 887 17.34 -49.48 2.80
N ASN A 888 16.82 -50.11 3.85
CA ASN A 888 17.01 -51.53 4.16
C ASN A 888 15.83 -52.43 3.78
N THR A 889 14.72 -51.85 3.29
CA THR A 889 13.53 -52.59 2.85
C THR A 889 12.73 -51.75 1.85
N ASP A 890 11.96 -52.41 0.98
CA ASP A 890 11.00 -51.78 0.05
C ASP A 890 9.60 -51.63 0.68
N GLU A 891 9.40 -52.12 1.90
CA GLU A 891 8.17 -51.90 2.66
C GLU A 891 7.94 -50.41 2.91
N THR A 892 6.67 -50.01 2.99
CA THR A 892 6.29 -48.62 3.29
C THR A 892 5.46 -48.57 4.57
N GLN A 893 5.53 -47.45 5.28
CA GLN A 893 4.74 -47.24 6.51
C GLN A 893 4.02 -45.90 6.46
N THR A 894 2.73 -45.92 6.79
CA THR A 894 1.91 -44.73 6.98
C THR A 894 2.07 -44.24 8.41
N HIS A 895 2.22 -42.93 8.59
CA HIS A 895 2.45 -42.30 9.90
C HIS A 895 1.37 -41.26 10.27
N ALA A 896 0.37 -41.07 9.42
CA ALA A 896 -0.83 -40.27 9.69
C ALA A 896 -2.05 -40.89 9.02
N GLU A 897 -3.18 -40.92 9.72
CA GLU A 897 -4.46 -41.35 9.19
C GLU A 897 -4.98 -40.33 8.16
N ALA A 898 -5.62 -40.83 7.09
CA ALA A 898 -6.26 -39.99 6.08
C ALA A 898 -7.75 -39.88 6.37
N ILE A 899 -8.24 -38.66 6.55
CA ILE A 899 -9.65 -38.35 6.77
C ILE A 899 -10.24 -37.67 5.53
N GLU A 900 -11.54 -37.90 5.29
CA GLU A 900 -12.25 -37.28 4.18
C GLU A 900 -12.81 -35.91 4.59
N GLN A 901 -12.54 -34.88 3.78
CA GLN A 901 -13.10 -33.56 3.96
C GLN A 901 -13.35 -32.91 2.60
N ARG A 902 -14.58 -32.44 2.36
CA ARG A 902 -15.01 -31.85 1.07
C ARG A 902 -14.78 -32.78 -0.12
N GLY A 903 -15.00 -34.08 0.06
CA GLY A 903 -14.81 -35.10 -0.99
C GLY A 903 -13.35 -35.35 -1.37
N GLN A 904 -12.39 -34.95 -0.54
CA GLN A 904 -10.96 -35.17 -0.77
C GLN A 904 -10.29 -35.67 0.52
N ARG A 905 -9.18 -36.42 0.38
CA ARG A 905 -8.42 -36.95 1.51
C ARG A 905 -7.43 -35.91 2.06
N ARG A 906 -7.30 -35.81 3.37
CA ARG A 906 -6.27 -35.02 4.05
C ARG A 906 -5.77 -35.76 5.30
N PRO A 907 -4.58 -35.45 5.85
CA PRO A 907 -4.17 -36.02 7.13
C PRO A 907 -5.11 -35.61 8.26
N ALA A 908 -5.22 -36.46 9.28
CA ALA A 908 -5.82 -36.13 10.56
C ALA A 908 -5.18 -34.89 11.20
N ASP A 909 -5.93 -34.24 12.09
CA ASP A 909 -5.45 -33.03 12.79
C ASP A 909 -4.48 -33.40 13.91
N TRP A 910 -3.57 -32.47 14.24
CA TRP A 910 -2.73 -32.68 15.42
C TRP A 910 -3.57 -32.60 16.70
N PRO A 911 -3.16 -33.31 17.77
CA PRO A 911 -3.82 -33.25 19.06
C PRO A 911 -3.83 -31.81 19.62
N VAL A 912 -4.92 -31.44 20.30
CA VAL A 912 -5.11 -30.09 20.89
C VAL A 912 -4.22 -29.89 22.11
N ASP A 913 -4.03 -30.94 22.92
CA ASP A 913 -3.09 -30.98 24.04
C ASP A 913 -1.90 -31.87 23.67
N THR A 914 -0.70 -31.31 23.67
CA THR A 914 0.55 -32.06 23.45
C THR A 914 1.43 -31.89 24.67
N SER A 915 1.30 -32.78 25.65
CA SER A 915 2.23 -32.86 26.76
C SER A 915 3.66 -33.04 26.22
N PRO A 916 4.67 -32.37 26.80
CA PRO A 916 6.08 -32.57 26.45
C PRO A 916 6.48 -34.05 26.41
N LEU A 917 7.12 -34.47 25.32
CA LEU A 917 7.63 -35.84 25.18
C LEU A 917 9.16 -35.85 25.31
N LYS A 918 9.63 -36.54 26.34
CA LYS A 918 11.04 -36.83 26.58
C LYS A 918 11.28 -38.32 26.40
N PHE A 919 12.31 -38.64 25.62
CA PHE A 919 12.77 -40.00 25.41
C PHE A 919 14.20 -40.12 25.93
N SER A 920 14.46 -41.18 26.69
CA SER A 920 15.79 -41.58 27.16
C SER A 920 15.94 -43.11 27.15
N PRO A 921 17.17 -43.64 27.13
CA PRO A 921 17.39 -45.09 27.18
C PRO A 921 16.79 -45.79 28.40
N SER A 922 16.54 -45.06 29.49
CA SER A 922 15.82 -45.58 30.66
C SER A 922 14.35 -45.92 30.39
N ASP A 923 13.75 -45.41 29.30
CA ASP A 923 12.38 -45.75 28.90
C ASP A 923 12.31 -47.15 28.26
N ILE A 924 13.45 -47.70 27.85
CA ILE A 924 13.58 -49.07 27.36
C ILE A 924 13.73 -49.99 28.57
N ALA A 925 13.05 -51.14 28.56
CA ALA A 925 13.04 -52.08 29.67
C ALA A 925 14.46 -52.39 30.20
N GLU A 926 14.68 -52.25 31.51
CA GLU A 926 16.01 -52.37 32.15
C GLU A 926 16.72 -53.71 31.89
N ASN A 927 15.96 -54.77 31.59
CA ASN A 927 16.46 -56.10 31.26
C ASN A 927 16.66 -56.35 29.76
N ALA A 928 16.43 -55.35 28.90
CA ALA A 928 16.60 -55.47 27.46
C ALA A 928 18.08 -55.62 27.09
N LYS A 929 18.41 -56.71 26.37
CA LYS A 929 19.78 -56.99 25.93
C LYS A 929 20.13 -56.18 24.67
N TRP A 930 21.05 -55.22 24.80
CA TRP A 930 21.55 -54.42 23.68
C TRP A 930 22.61 -55.18 22.88
N GLU A 931 22.45 -55.25 21.56
CA GLU A 931 23.36 -55.96 20.66
C GLU A 931 23.66 -55.14 19.41
N TRP A 932 24.86 -55.30 18.86
CA TRP A 932 25.22 -54.72 17.58
C TRP A 932 24.48 -55.44 16.45
N ARG A 933 23.62 -54.73 15.74
CA ARG A 933 22.78 -55.28 14.68
C ARG A 933 23.09 -54.63 13.33
N PRO A 934 23.27 -55.42 12.25
CA PRO A 934 23.46 -54.86 10.91
C PRO A 934 22.16 -54.24 10.41
N MET A 935 22.23 -53.01 9.90
CA MET A 935 21.04 -52.25 9.49
C MET A 935 20.96 -51.99 7.99
N CYS A 936 22.05 -51.52 7.37
CA CYS A 936 22.12 -51.23 5.94
C CYS A 936 23.56 -51.21 5.44
N LYS A 937 23.78 -51.08 4.12
CA LYS A 937 25.14 -50.89 3.58
C LYS A 937 25.56 -49.44 3.78
N LEU A 938 26.85 -49.20 4.00
CA LEU A 938 27.39 -47.84 4.10
C LEU A 938 27.10 -47.03 2.82
N SER A 939 27.14 -47.67 1.64
CA SER A 939 26.79 -47.05 0.36
C SER A 939 25.34 -46.53 0.30
N ASP A 940 24.41 -47.09 1.08
CA ASP A 940 23.02 -46.63 1.11
C ASP A 940 22.88 -45.24 1.75
N LEU A 941 23.80 -44.87 2.65
CA LEU A 941 23.88 -43.52 3.21
C LEU A 941 24.42 -42.50 2.20
N SER A 942 24.98 -42.96 1.08
CA SER A 942 25.73 -42.13 0.13
C SER A 942 26.73 -41.23 0.88
N PRO A 943 27.75 -41.79 1.53
CA PRO A 943 28.68 -41.00 2.36
C PRO A 943 29.41 -39.95 1.49
N SER A 944 29.68 -38.80 2.08
CA SER A 944 30.44 -37.70 1.47
C SER A 944 31.51 -37.22 2.43
N GLU A 945 32.63 -36.76 1.88
CA GLU A 945 33.72 -36.12 2.63
C GLU A 945 33.48 -34.63 2.87
N THR A 946 32.52 -34.03 2.17
CA THR A 946 32.30 -32.57 2.16
C THR A 946 30.93 -32.16 2.66
N ALA A 947 29.94 -33.07 2.71
CA ALA A 947 28.60 -32.77 3.18
C ALA A 947 28.00 -33.90 4.05
N PRO A 948 27.19 -33.57 5.08
CA PRO A 948 26.42 -34.58 5.78
C PRO A 948 25.47 -35.33 4.84
N THR A 949 25.19 -36.60 5.12
CA THR A 949 24.12 -37.34 4.44
C THR A 949 23.29 -38.11 5.44
N SER A 950 22.07 -38.48 5.06
CA SER A 950 21.15 -39.18 5.95
C SER A 950 20.30 -40.20 5.22
N ALA A 951 19.89 -41.23 5.96
CA ALA A 951 18.92 -42.22 5.53
C ALA A 951 18.05 -42.66 6.71
N VAL A 952 16.94 -43.34 6.41
CA VAL A 952 16.08 -43.97 7.41
C VAL A 952 16.12 -45.47 7.19
N VAL A 953 16.19 -46.22 8.30
CA VAL A 953 16.06 -47.68 8.31
C VAL A 953 14.82 -48.06 9.11
N LYS A 954 14.17 -49.14 8.69
CA LYS A 954 13.06 -49.76 9.42
C LYS A 954 13.60 -50.85 10.34
N TYR A 955 13.22 -50.82 11.62
CA TYR A 955 13.53 -51.84 12.61
C TYR A 955 12.22 -52.29 13.26
N SER A 956 11.62 -53.38 12.76
CA SER A 956 10.24 -53.75 13.07
C SER A 956 9.27 -52.61 12.78
N ASP A 957 8.57 -52.05 13.77
CA ASP A 957 7.65 -50.91 13.58
C ASP A 957 8.31 -49.54 13.84
N THR A 958 9.57 -49.53 14.29
CA THR A 958 10.33 -48.32 14.62
C THR A 958 11.14 -47.80 13.43
N GLN A 959 11.17 -46.48 13.26
CA GLN A 959 11.99 -45.79 12.24
C GLN A 959 13.21 -45.13 12.88
N ILE A 960 14.41 -45.48 12.39
CA ILE A 960 15.67 -44.96 12.89
C ILE A 960 16.35 -44.14 11.79
N ALA A 961 16.70 -42.91 12.12
CA ALA A 961 17.46 -42.03 11.25
C ALA A 961 18.96 -42.23 11.49
N ILE A 962 19.73 -42.34 10.41
CA ILE A 962 21.19 -42.50 10.42
C ILE A 962 21.80 -41.36 9.61
N TRP A 963 22.83 -40.72 10.15
CA TRP A 963 23.59 -39.67 9.48
C TRP A 963 25.05 -40.08 9.33
N ASN A 964 25.62 -39.78 8.16
CA ASN A 964 27.06 -39.77 7.93
C ASN A 964 27.56 -38.32 8.01
N LEU A 965 28.40 -38.03 9.00
CA LEU A 965 28.92 -36.68 9.25
C LEU A 965 30.41 -36.61 8.86
N PRO A 966 30.78 -35.81 7.85
CA PRO A 966 32.17 -35.67 7.41
C PRO A 966 33.11 -35.33 8.57
N GLY A 967 34.17 -36.12 8.75
CA GLY A 967 35.15 -35.94 9.83
C GLY A 967 34.63 -36.18 11.26
N LYS A 968 33.36 -36.56 11.44
CA LYS A 968 32.72 -36.77 12.75
C LYS A 968 32.14 -38.17 12.94
N GLY A 969 32.05 -38.97 11.88
CA GLY A 969 31.60 -40.37 11.89
C GLY A 969 30.08 -40.52 11.78
N LEU A 970 29.58 -41.73 12.06
CA LEU A 970 28.15 -42.04 12.00
C LEU A 970 27.42 -41.56 13.25
N ARG A 971 26.17 -41.14 13.09
CA ARG A 971 25.22 -40.87 14.18
C ARG A 971 23.89 -41.53 13.88
N ALA A 972 23.17 -41.97 14.91
CA ALA A 972 21.84 -42.53 14.76
C ALA A 972 20.91 -42.08 15.88
N ALA A 973 19.62 -41.92 15.55
CA ALA A 973 18.59 -41.53 16.50
C ALA A 973 17.20 -41.96 16.00
N GLN A 974 16.18 -41.83 16.86
CA GLN A 974 14.80 -41.97 16.39
C GLN A 974 14.50 -41.01 15.23
N ASN A 975 13.67 -41.41 14.26
CA ASN A 975 13.26 -40.52 13.18
C ASN A 975 12.07 -39.61 13.57
N MET A 976 11.37 -39.94 14.65
CA MET A 976 10.21 -39.18 15.14
C MET A 976 10.61 -37.92 15.90
N CYS A 977 10.07 -36.77 15.50
CA CYS A 977 10.13 -35.54 16.27
C CYS A 977 9.12 -35.59 17.44
N PRO A 978 9.57 -35.44 18.70
CA PRO A 978 8.72 -35.56 19.88
C PRO A 978 7.67 -34.45 20.03
N HIS A 979 7.79 -33.33 19.30
CA HIS A 979 6.87 -32.20 19.46
C HIS A 979 5.48 -32.44 18.84
N ARG A 980 5.41 -32.94 17.61
CA ARG A 980 4.15 -33.21 16.89
C ARG A 980 4.07 -34.64 16.34
N ARG A 981 4.91 -35.54 16.87
CA ARG A 981 4.95 -36.98 16.52
C ARG A 981 5.16 -37.24 15.02
N ALA A 982 5.85 -36.33 14.33
CA ALA A 982 6.12 -36.45 12.89
C ALA A 982 7.46 -37.15 12.61
N PHE A 983 7.49 -38.11 11.69
CA PHE A 983 8.65 -38.95 11.38
C PHE A 983 9.58 -38.32 10.34
N VAL A 984 10.22 -37.23 10.73
CA VAL A 984 10.89 -36.32 9.79
C VAL A 984 12.34 -35.96 10.15
N LEU A 985 12.92 -36.47 11.24
CA LEU A 985 14.23 -35.99 11.71
C LEU A 985 15.37 -36.24 10.72
N ALA A 986 15.36 -37.35 9.98
CA ALA A 986 16.32 -37.58 8.89
C ALA A 986 16.29 -36.48 7.81
N GLU A 987 15.16 -35.77 7.69
CA GLU A 987 14.96 -34.63 6.80
C GLU A 987 15.50 -33.29 7.32
N GLY A 988 15.97 -33.26 8.56
CA GLY A 988 16.51 -32.08 9.21
C GLY A 988 17.87 -31.63 8.68
N LEU A 989 18.17 -30.35 8.89
CA LEU A 989 19.49 -29.78 8.66
C LEU A 989 20.42 -30.22 9.79
N VAL A 990 21.62 -30.67 9.45
CA VAL A 990 22.64 -31.00 10.44
C VAL A 990 23.55 -29.80 10.67
N GLY A 991 23.67 -29.39 11.93
CA GLY A 991 24.58 -28.33 12.37
C GLY A 991 25.52 -28.79 13.47
N GLU A 992 26.34 -27.88 13.94
CA GLU A 992 27.30 -28.07 15.03
C GLU A 992 27.37 -26.80 15.89
N ASN A 993 27.33 -27.00 17.20
CA ASN A 993 27.56 -25.96 18.20
C ASN A 993 28.60 -26.45 19.23
N GLU A 994 28.81 -25.70 20.31
CA GLU A 994 29.77 -26.02 21.37
C GLU A 994 29.53 -27.41 22.01
N ASN A 995 28.30 -27.90 21.98
CA ASN A 995 27.90 -29.20 22.53
C ASN A 995 27.99 -30.35 21.51
N GLY A 996 28.45 -30.08 20.29
CA GLY A 996 28.63 -31.08 19.23
C GLY A 996 27.58 -31.01 18.11
N PRO A 997 27.49 -32.08 17.29
CA PRO A 997 26.59 -32.11 16.14
C PRO A 997 25.13 -32.32 16.57
N TYR A 998 24.22 -31.60 15.92
CA TYR A 998 22.78 -31.70 16.15
C TYR A 998 22.01 -31.77 14.84
N VAL A 999 20.77 -32.23 14.91
CA VAL A 999 19.79 -32.13 13.81
C VAL A 999 18.69 -31.13 14.17
N SER A 1000 18.43 -30.18 13.28
CA SER A 1000 17.32 -29.26 13.39
C SER A 1000 16.07 -29.90 12.79
N CYS A 1001 15.00 -30.05 13.58
CA CYS A 1001 13.74 -30.59 13.11
C CYS A 1001 13.22 -29.78 11.90
N PRO A 1002 12.86 -30.42 10.78
CA PRO A 1002 12.44 -29.71 9.58
C PRO A 1002 11.14 -28.91 9.76
N LEU A 1003 10.23 -29.38 10.62
CA LEU A 1003 8.93 -28.76 10.84
C LEU A 1003 8.97 -27.64 11.88
N HIS A 1004 9.74 -27.83 12.96
CA HIS A 1004 9.65 -26.97 14.15
C HIS A 1004 10.96 -26.28 14.52
N LYS A 1005 12.04 -26.54 13.77
CA LYS A 1005 13.39 -25.94 13.93
C LYS A 1005 13.96 -26.02 15.35
N ARG A 1006 13.58 -27.07 16.09
CA ARG A 1006 14.19 -27.47 17.37
C ARG A 1006 15.46 -28.28 17.09
N ASN A 1007 16.52 -27.97 17.81
CA ASN A 1007 17.84 -28.57 17.60
C ASN A 1007 18.05 -29.71 18.60
N TYR A 1008 18.18 -30.94 18.09
CA TYR A 1008 18.38 -32.15 18.89
C TYR A 1008 19.81 -32.65 18.75
N GLN A 1009 20.52 -32.78 19.87
CA GLN A 1009 21.88 -33.28 19.90
C GLN A 1009 21.94 -34.75 19.43
N LEU A 1010 22.96 -35.04 18.61
CA LEU A 1010 23.17 -36.38 18.05
C LEU A 1010 24.24 -37.17 18.82
N ASP A 1011 24.93 -36.56 19.78
CA ASP A 1011 25.99 -37.24 20.53
C ASP A 1011 25.43 -38.32 21.48
N THR A 1012 26.18 -39.40 21.65
CA THR A 1012 25.81 -40.59 22.44
C THR A 1012 26.47 -40.60 23.82
N LYS A 1013 27.38 -39.64 24.12
CA LYS A 1013 28.18 -39.61 25.36
C LYS A 1013 27.55 -38.89 26.55
N SER A 1014 26.25 -38.56 26.50
CA SER A 1014 25.56 -37.97 27.64
C SER A 1014 25.36 -39.01 28.75
N PRO A 1015 25.59 -38.69 30.05
CA PRO A 1015 25.37 -39.60 31.18
C PRO A 1015 23.91 -40.07 31.34
N SER A 1016 22.96 -39.48 30.60
CA SER A 1016 21.55 -39.88 30.52
C SER A 1016 21.14 -40.56 29.19
N GLY A 1017 22.07 -40.73 28.24
CA GLY A 1017 21.91 -41.52 27.02
C GLY A 1017 20.90 -41.02 25.96
N GLY A 1018 20.24 -39.87 26.16
CA GLY A 1018 19.35 -39.24 25.18
C GLY A 1018 19.95 -37.97 24.56
N GLY A 1019 19.54 -37.65 23.32
CA GLY A 1019 19.84 -36.41 22.63
C GLY A 1019 19.02 -35.25 23.19
N SER A 1020 19.69 -34.33 23.91
CA SER A 1020 19.07 -33.14 24.47
C SER A 1020 18.58 -32.18 23.37
N CYS A 1021 17.52 -31.44 23.66
CA CYS A 1021 16.95 -30.46 22.74
C CYS A 1021 17.27 -29.05 23.22
N SER A 1022 17.34 -28.09 22.28
CA SER A 1022 17.34 -26.65 22.59
C SER A 1022 16.09 -26.20 23.37
N ASP A 1023 15.04 -27.02 23.38
CA ASP A 1023 13.84 -26.87 24.19
C ASP A 1023 13.84 -27.96 25.28
N PRO A 1024 14.03 -27.61 26.57
CA PRO A 1024 14.28 -28.58 27.65
C PRO A 1024 13.11 -29.54 27.91
N ASP A 1025 11.94 -29.24 27.35
CA ASP A 1025 10.73 -30.05 27.39
C ASP A 1025 10.80 -31.30 26.50
N TYR A 1026 11.75 -31.37 25.57
CA TYR A 1026 11.84 -32.45 24.60
C TYR A 1026 13.22 -33.11 24.61
N SER A 1027 13.27 -34.40 24.31
CA SER A 1027 14.51 -35.13 24.03
C SER A 1027 14.25 -36.26 23.04
N ILE A 1028 15.31 -36.80 22.46
CA ILE A 1028 15.24 -37.94 21.55
C ILE A 1028 16.15 -39.08 22.02
N LEU A 1029 15.82 -40.31 21.66
CA LEU A 1029 16.71 -41.46 21.78
C LEU A 1029 17.79 -41.40 20.70
N THR A 1030 19.06 -41.49 21.11
CA THR A 1030 20.22 -41.66 20.23
C THR A 1030 20.77 -43.07 20.36
N PHE A 1031 21.39 -43.58 19.29
CA PHE A 1031 21.94 -44.92 19.21
C PHE A 1031 23.39 -44.88 18.77
N GLU A 1032 24.23 -45.74 19.35
CA GLU A 1032 25.59 -45.91 18.87
C GLU A 1032 25.60 -46.53 17.47
N ALA A 1033 26.44 -45.99 16.59
CA ALA A 1033 26.55 -46.37 15.20
C ALA A 1033 28.01 -46.56 14.79
N LYS A 1034 28.31 -47.66 14.09
CA LYS A 1034 29.64 -47.94 13.52
C LYS A 1034 29.52 -48.53 12.11
N ALA A 1035 30.58 -48.41 11.32
CA ALA A 1035 30.70 -49.07 10.03
C ALA A 1035 31.86 -50.07 10.05
N GLU A 1036 31.59 -51.32 9.71
CA GLU A 1036 32.58 -52.40 9.61
C GLU A 1036 32.35 -53.13 8.28
N GLU A 1037 33.42 -53.35 7.51
CA GLU A 1037 33.38 -54.06 6.21
C GLU A 1037 32.30 -53.54 5.22
N GLY A 1038 32.00 -52.24 5.26
CA GLY A 1038 30.99 -51.61 4.40
C GLY A 1038 29.54 -51.80 4.84
N VAL A 1039 29.30 -52.37 6.03
CA VAL A 1039 27.99 -52.53 6.67
C VAL A 1039 27.87 -51.57 7.85
N VAL A 1040 26.71 -50.94 7.99
CA VAL A 1040 26.37 -50.06 9.12
C VAL A 1040 25.72 -50.89 10.21
N TYR A 1041 26.30 -50.86 11.41
CA TYR A 1041 25.80 -51.51 12.61
C TYR A 1041 25.30 -50.46 13.60
N LEU A 1042 24.14 -50.73 14.22
CA LEU A 1042 23.61 -49.95 15.34
C LEU A 1042 23.56 -50.82 16.60
N LEU A 1043 23.87 -50.23 17.76
CA LEU A 1043 23.66 -50.89 19.05
C LEU A 1043 22.18 -50.70 19.44
N LEU A 1044 21.39 -51.78 19.36
CA LEU A 1044 19.93 -51.72 19.54
C LEU A 1044 19.43 -52.81 20.49
N PRO A 1045 18.35 -52.54 21.26
CA PRO A 1045 17.66 -53.56 22.05
C PRO A 1045 16.80 -54.48 21.15
N PRO A 1046 16.14 -55.51 21.72
CA PRO A 1046 15.15 -56.30 21.02
C PRO A 1046 14.01 -55.44 20.45
N THR A 1047 13.43 -55.85 19.32
CA THR A 1047 12.43 -55.07 18.57
C THR A 1047 11.19 -54.76 19.39
N ASP A 1048 10.71 -55.70 20.21
CA ASP A 1048 9.58 -55.55 21.11
C ASP A 1048 9.82 -54.49 22.20
N ALA A 1049 11.03 -54.44 22.76
CA ALA A 1049 11.41 -53.43 23.75
C ALA A 1049 11.49 -52.02 23.13
N LEU A 1050 12.00 -51.89 21.90
CA LEU A 1050 12.06 -50.58 21.23
C LEU A 1050 10.70 -50.13 20.72
N ASP A 1051 9.91 -51.02 20.13
CA ASP A 1051 8.58 -50.73 19.60
C ASP A 1051 7.62 -50.28 20.71
N ALA A 1052 7.76 -50.81 21.94
CA ALA A 1052 6.98 -50.35 23.09
C ALA A 1052 7.16 -48.83 23.35
N VAL A 1053 8.31 -48.26 22.99
CA VAL A 1053 8.64 -46.85 23.20
C VAL A 1053 8.47 -46.02 21.92
N LEU A 1054 8.94 -46.50 20.77
CA LEU A 1054 9.10 -45.73 19.53
C LEU A 1054 8.32 -46.25 18.30
N SER A 1055 7.41 -47.21 18.49
CA SER A 1055 6.56 -47.75 17.41
C SER A 1055 5.91 -46.64 16.57
N THR A 1056 5.98 -46.77 15.24
CA THR A 1056 5.28 -45.87 14.32
C THR A 1056 3.78 -45.93 14.52
N THR A 1057 3.22 -47.13 14.69
CA THR A 1057 1.79 -47.38 14.88
C THR A 1057 1.27 -46.78 16.18
N LYS A 1058 2.08 -46.76 17.25
CA LYS A 1058 1.77 -46.13 18.53
C LYS A 1058 1.66 -44.62 18.41
N TRP A 1059 2.58 -43.99 17.69
CA TRP A 1059 2.70 -42.53 17.63
C TRP A 1059 2.10 -41.89 16.36
N MET A 1060 1.51 -42.68 15.46
CA MET A 1060 0.85 -42.17 14.26
C MET A 1060 -0.27 -41.16 14.61
N ILE A 1061 -0.44 -40.14 13.78
CA ILE A 1061 -1.48 -39.11 13.97
C ILE A 1061 -2.84 -39.71 13.58
N ARG A 1062 -3.84 -39.64 14.46
CA ARG A 1062 -5.20 -40.20 14.27
C ARG A 1062 -6.29 -39.15 14.52
N LYS A 1063 -7.53 -39.44 14.12
CA LYS A 1063 -8.72 -38.63 14.44
C LYS A 1063 -8.92 -38.55 15.96
N ALA A 1064 -9.37 -37.40 16.46
CA ALA A 1064 -9.48 -37.11 17.90
C ALA A 1064 -10.34 -38.13 18.69
N GLU A 1065 -11.41 -38.68 18.11
CA GLU A 1065 -12.24 -39.71 18.75
C GLU A 1065 -11.46 -41.02 18.95
N GLU A 1066 -10.68 -41.44 17.95
CA GLU A 1066 -9.82 -42.63 18.02
C GLU A 1066 -8.63 -42.42 18.96
N GLU A 1067 -8.11 -41.19 19.08
CA GLU A 1067 -7.04 -40.88 20.03
C GLU A 1067 -7.53 -41.08 21.48
N SER A 1068 -8.77 -40.68 21.78
CA SER A 1068 -9.43 -40.95 23.07
C SER A 1068 -9.58 -42.46 23.32
N GLU A 1069 -10.06 -43.23 22.34
CA GLU A 1069 -10.21 -44.68 22.46
C GLU A 1069 -8.85 -45.40 22.59
N ALA A 1070 -7.83 -44.95 21.87
CA ALA A 1070 -6.47 -45.50 21.95
C ALA A 1070 -5.78 -45.18 23.28
N LEU A 1071 -6.00 -43.98 23.85
CA LEU A 1071 -5.51 -43.61 25.19
C LEU A 1071 -6.15 -44.48 26.29
N VAL A 1072 -7.41 -44.89 26.09
CA VAL A 1072 -8.12 -45.80 27.01
C VAL A 1072 -7.68 -47.27 26.84
N GLY A 1073 -7.12 -47.63 25.67
CA GLY A 1073 -6.78 -49.02 25.30
C GLY A 1073 -5.35 -49.52 25.59
N GLY A 1074 -4.47 -48.74 26.24
CA GLY A 1074 -3.01 -48.99 26.25
C GLY A 1074 -2.32 -49.17 27.61
N LYS A 1075 -2.71 -50.18 28.40
CA LYS A 1075 -2.02 -50.79 29.59
C LYS A 1075 -1.82 -49.99 30.90
N SER A 1076 -2.60 -50.45 31.90
CA SER A 1076 -2.30 -50.79 33.31
C SER A 1076 -1.61 -49.77 34.22
N GLY A 1077 -2.39 -49.23 35.17
CA GLY A 1077 -1.93 -48.55 36.38
C GLY A 1077 -3.06 -48.36 37.39
N VAL A 1078 -3.39 -49.44 38.12
CA VAL A 1078 -4.11 -49.51 39.41
C VAL A 1078 -5.57 -48.98 39.42
N GLU A 1079 -6.53 -49.90 39.35
CA GLU A 1079 -7.82 -49.73 40.02
C GLU A 1079 -7.55 -49.51 41.52
N ILE A 1080 -7.67 -48.27 41.97
CA ILE A 1080 -8.31 -48.04 43.26
C ILE A 1080 -9.75 -47.73 42.91
N ALA A 1081 -10.55 -48.79 42.77
CA ALA A 1081 -11.99 -48.68 42.78
C ALA A 1081 -12.39 -48.08 44.13
N GLY A 1082 -12.61 -46.75 44.14
CA GLY A 1082 -13.42 -46.13 45.16
C GLY A 1082 -14.78 -46.83 45.18
N PRO A 1083 -15.40 -47.00 46.37
CA PRO A 1083 -16.57 -47.86 46.48
C PRO A 1083 -17.68 -47.37 45.55
N THR A 1084 -18.27 -48.30 44.81
CA THR A 1084 -19.44 -48.06 43.95
C THR A 1084 -20.55 -47.32 44.70
N ASP A 1085 -21.41 -46.60 43.99
CA ASP A 1085 -22.55 -45.85 44.56
C ASP A 1085 -23.43 -46.67 45.51
N ALA A 1086 -23.44 -48.01 45.41
CA ALA A 1086 -24.08 -48.90 46.36
C ALA A 1086 -23.43 -48.90 47.77
N VAL A 1087 -22.10 -48.84 47.84
CA VAL A 1087 -21.32 -48.83 49.09
C VAL A 1087 -21.24 -47.42 49.68
N GLN A 1088 -21.31 -46.37 48.85
CA GLN A 1088 -21.49 -44.99 49.34
C GLN A 1088 -22.90 -44.74 49.89
N LYS A 1089 -23.90 -45.51 49.43
CA LYS A 1089 -25.27 -45.49 49.96
C LYS A 1089 -25.37 -46.21 51.30
N GLU A 1090 -24.74 -47.38 51.45
CA GLU A 1090 -24.62 -48.09 52.74
C GLU A 1090 -23.87 -47.26 53.80
N ALA A 1091 -22.77 -46.57 53.43
CA ALA A 1091 -22.03 -45.70 54.36
C ALA A 1091 -22.77 -44.39 54.72
N ARG A 1092 -23.75 -43.97 53.92
CA ARG A 1092 -24.64 -42.82 54.22
C ARG A 1092 -25.81 -43.24 55.09
N ASP A 1093 -26.35 -44.43 54.87
CA ASP A 1093 -27.46 -45.00 55.63
C ASP A 1093 -27.00 -45.47 57.04
N ASP A 1094 -25.75 -45.95 57.20
CA ASP A 1094 -25.16 -46.26 58.51
C ASP A 1094 -24.95 -44.99 59.37
N LYS A 1095 -24.46 -43.88 58.77
CA LYS A 1095 -24.27 -42.60 59.49
C LYS A 1095 -25.56 -41.86 59.84
N LEU A 1096 -26.65 -42.11 59.11
CA LEU A 1096 -27.97 -41.56 59.41
C LEU A 1096 -28.72 -42.42 60.45
N SER A 1097 -28.31 -43.67 60.68
CA SER A 1097 -28.84 -44.52 61.75
C SER A 1097 -28.23 -44.22 63.13
N GLU A 1098 -26.99 -43.70 63.19
CA GLU A 1098 -26.31 -43.35 64.45
C GLU A 1098 -26.74 -42.00 65.08
N ALA A 1099 -27.47 -41.12 64.36
CA ALA A 1099 -27.74 -39.74 64.82
C ALA A 1099 -29.22 -39.38 65.07
N GLY A 1100 -30.17 -40.29 64.84
CA GLY A 1100 -31.51 -40.24 65.42
C GLY A 1100 -32.38 -38.99 65.23
N LEU A 1101 -32.30 -38.21 64.14
CA LEU A 1101 -33.22 -37.08 63.89
C LEU A 1101 -33.55 -36.87 62.39
N PRO A 1102 -34.77 -36.37 62.04
CA PRO A 1102 -35.40 -36.62 60.74
C PRO A 1102 -35.11 -35.58 59.63
N LEU A 1103 -35.28 -36.06 58.39
CA LEU A 1103 -35.23 -35.33 57.12
C LEU A 1103 -36.34 -34.26 57.00
N GLN A 1104 -35.98 -33.04 56.62
CA GLN A 1104 -36.94 -32.04 56.14
C GLN A 1104 -36.48 -31.39 54.82
N GLU A 1105 -37.41 -31.41 53.87
CA GLU A 1105 -37.40 -30.71 52.59
C GLU A 1105 -37.45 -29.19 52.77
N GLN A 1106 -36.84 -28.40 51.85
CA GLN A 1106 -37.56 -27.40 51.06
C GLN A 1106 -36.69 -26.57 50.08
N LYS A 1107 -37.19 -26.52 48.84
CA LYS A 1107 -37.37 -25.40 47.88
C LYS A 1107 -36.28 -24.35 47.57
N LYS A 1108 -36.16 -24.16 46.24
CA LYS A 1108 -35.65 -23.04 45.43
C LYS A 1108 -35.82 -21.62 46.03
N ALA A 1109 -34.79 -20.79 45.86
CA ALA A 1109 -34.89 -19.40 45.38
C ALA A 1109 -33.50 -18.89 44.94
N GLY A 1110 -33.45 -17.96 43.99
CA GLY A 1110 -32.21 -17.47 43.36
C GLY A 1110 -31.85 -16.01 43.67
N CYS A 1111 -31.17 -15.41 42.69
CA CYS A 1111 -30.88 -13.97 42.46
C CYS A 1111 -29.55 -13.40 42.98
N GLY A 1112 -28.98 -12.50 42.17
CA GLY A 1112 -27.94 -11.50 42.51
C GLY A 1112 -26.55 -11.86 41.99
N GLU A 1113 -26.14 -11.39 40.81
CA GLU A 1113 -25.46 -10.10 40.60
C GLU A 1113 -24.13 -9.97 41.35
N SER A 1114 -23.02 -9.96 40.61
CA SER A 1114 -22.16 -8.79 40.39
C SER A 1114 -20.71 -9.18 40.08
N ASN A 1115 -20.27 -8.71 38.91
CA ASN A 1115 -19.03 -7.99 38.65
C ASN A 1115 -17.63 -8.62 38.87
N LEU A 1116 -16.80 -8.30 37.87
CA LEU A 1116 -15.33 -8.27 37.77
C LEU A 1116 -14.71 -9.63 37.36
N GLU A 1117 -14.21 -9.75 36.13
CA GLU A 1117 -12.81 -9.43 35.74
C GLU A 1117 -11.85 -10.15 36.69
N TRP A 1118 -11.15 -11.22 36.29
CA TRP A 1118 -10.24 -11.38 35.14
C TRP A 1118 -10.32 -12.78 34.50
#